data_AF-A0A9W7NIF0-F1
#
_entry.id   AF-A0A9W7NIF0-F1
#
_cell.length_a   1.000
_cell.length_b   1.000
_cell.length_c   1.000
_cell.angle_alpha   90.00
_cell.angle_beta   90.00
_cell.angle_gamma   90.00
#
_symmetry.space_group_name_H-M   'P 1'
#
loop_
_entity.id
_entity.type
_entity.pdbx_description
1 polymer ?
#
loop_
_entity_poly.entity_id
_entity_poly.type
_entity_poly.pdbx_seq_one_letter_code
_entity_poly.pdbx_strand_id
1 'polypeptide(L)'
;MLTCPVRAAPSTSGRRPGDVQLAYGQAADGRILHISEVPSGLACGCACPECDSKLVAHKGEGLAHHFAHYAVTNCSGGTESALHKLAKQVIAEHGVVATPAVKAQHADQERLVHREALFRPDSVVLEKGMDGMRPDLIARRGDHELLVEVAVTHFCGAKKIALIRERQLAAIEIDLGRVAHDAPKEEVEDAILYSAPRKWLFNRYGDEATAELRAVAERREADERARQERDRQRREAKRNADVQRLASAYRQAGDRPASTPATAPYTARIRDAALERFVGVPVNGGACFAVGDTAWQSVVVSAFLLTENIRVQLGFQTKEVLKVLRDAGLVRREFTGFLSEDLAQAVREQLPGFRSPYEAIESYLETLKTSNLLHHIRWRWSIADYQHTLEHARKRLKELAAERGRVASLRKTLVALLAELPEGHCVDPDRWMRTRHPGLDRSPAEMAALGDWGHTEMWRHLTRLRRMRDPGASVEENLLGLPFEQERELRREERRLADEEKARKAEAAARQAGAQRLQELSERAVVLLGLEEARRWLNTPLRLLDDAAAASLEMMTAEQFTRANHALRLEQARLIAEGERQARAEQHRERLRREAQRVLGAKADLWMRSTNPQLRNRRPIEACVDESSLAECFALLKPQGARGRRG
;
A
#
# COMPACT_ATOMS: atom_id res chain seq x y z
N MET A 1 66.86 -54.91 55.58
CA MET A 1 67.47 -54.42 54.33
C MET A 1 68.34 -55.53 53.78
N LEU A 2 68.11 -55.94 52.52
CA LEU A 2 69.10 -56.62 51.63
C LEU A 2 69.55 -58.02 52.16
N THR A 3 69.72 -59.10 51.41
CA THR A 3 69.95 -59.41 50.00
C THR A 3 69.99 -60.96 49.91
N CYS A 4 69.73 -61.52 48.74
CA CYS A 4 70.08 -62.91 48.38
C CYS A 4 71.58 -63.21 48.68
N PRO A 5 72.02 -64.47 48.89
CA PRO A 5 71.94 -65.51 47.86
C PRO A 5 71.63 -66.95 48.34
N VAL A 6 71.07 -67.74 47.42
CA VAL A 6 70.89 -69.20 47.49
C VAL A 6 72.04 -69.90 46.79
N ARG A 7 72.52 -71.03 47.35
CA ARG A 7 73.34 -72.01 46.64
C ARG A 7 72.94 -73.45 47.01
N ALA A 8 72.76 -74.24 45.95
CA ALA A 8 72.84 -75.70 45.81
C ALA A 8 71.67 -76.62 46.25
N ALA A 9 71.36 -77.52 45.32
CA ALA A 9 70.27 -78.50 45.26
C ALA A 9 70.50 -79.77 46.10
N PRO A 10 69.52 -80.71 46.07
CA PRO A 10 69.77 -81.94 45.32
C PRO A 10 68.68 -82.31 44.32
N SER A 11 69.10 -83.14 43.37
CA SER A 11 68.51 -83.47 42.07
C SER A 11 67.60 -84.71 42.05
N THR A 12 66.47 -84.57 41.34
CA THR A 12 65.84 -85.50 40.34
C THR A 12 65.82 -87.02 40.55
N SER A 13 64.61 -87.61 40.43
CA SER A 13 64.24 -88.49 39.30
C SER A 13 62.70 -88.65 39.27
N GLY A 14 61.97 -88.60 38.16
CA GLY A 14 62.28 -88.25 36.78
C GLY A 14 60.97 -87.95 36.03
N ARG A 15 60.96 -86.90 35.22
CA ARG A 15 59.92 -86.66 34.20
C ARG A 15 60.59 -85.83 33.09
N ARG A 16 60.59 -86.33 31.85
CA ARG A 16 61.12 -85.57 30.70
C ARG A 16 60.02 -84.66 30.14
N PRO A 17 60.29 -83.38 29.85
CA PRO A 17 59.38 -82.54 29.10
C PRO A 17 59.43 -82.98 27.63
N GLY A 18 58.31 -83.49 27.10
CA GLY A 18 58.21 -83.94 25.70
C GLY A 18 57.14 -85.02 25.44
N ASP A 19 56.68 -85.74 26.45
CA ASP A 19 55.67 -86.78 26.26
C ASP A 19 54.27 -86.18 26.17
N VAL A 20 53.69 -86.19 24.96
CA VAL A 20 52.27 -85.90 24.73
C VAL A 20 51.43 -86.93 25.48
N GLN A 21 50.61 -86.48 26.42
CA GLN A 21 49.67 -87.31 27.15
C GLN A 21 48.40 -87.50 26.31
N LEU A 22 48.11 -88.74 25.94
CA LEU A 22 46.97 -89.12 25.10
C LEU A 22 45.90 -89.81 25.95
N ALA A 23 44.64 -89.36 25.90
CA ALA A 23 43.53 -90.05 26.56
C ALA A 23 43.03 -91.29 25.78
N TYR A 24 43.35 -91.36 24.48
CA TYR A 24 42.86 -92.38 23.55
C TYR A 24 44.00 -93.01 22.76
N GLY A 25 43.87 -94.30 22.44
CA GLY A 25 44.81 -95.07 21.63
C GLY A 25 44.08 -95.96 20.63
N GLN A 26 44.75 -96.33 19.53
CA GLN A 26 44.16 -97.19 18.49
C GLN A 26 44.51 -98.66 18.75
N ALA A 27 43.51 -99.52 18.88
CA ALA A 27 43.67 -100.96 18.99
C ALA A 27 44.03 -101.61 17.64
N ALA A 28 44.50 -102.86 17.67
CA ALA A 28 44.89 -103.60 16.48
C ALA A 28 43.74 -103.84 15.46
N ASP A 29 42.50 -103.84 15.93
CA ASP A 29 41.29 -103.94 15.10
C ASP A 29 40.87 -102.58 14.48
N GLY A 30 41.62 -101.52 14.78
CA GLY A 30 41.40 -100.18 14.30
C GLY A 30 40.52 -99.29 15.18
N ARG A 31 39.88 -99.83 16.24
CA ARG A 31 39.04 -99.04 17.15
C ARG A 31 39.86 -98.09 18.01
N ILE A 32 39.32 -96.90 18.25
CA ILE A 32 39.84 -95.95 19.22
C ILE A 32 39.27 -96.30 20.60
N LEU A 33 40.16 -96.61 21.54
CA LEU A 33 39.81 -96.99 22.91
C LEU A 33 40.28 -95.91 23.88
N HIS A 34 39.47 -95.63 24.89
CA HIS A 34 39.85 -94.75 25.99
C HIS A 34 40.85 -95.47 26.91
N ILE A 35 41.74 -94.72 27.54
CA ILE A 35 42.73 -95.27 28.47
C ILE A 35 42.10 -96.10 29.59
N SER A 36 40.87 -95.80 30.02
CA SER A 36 40.18 -96.61 31.05
C SER A 36 39.87 -98.05 30.59
N GLU A 37 39.74 -98.30 29.28
CA GLU A 37 39.22 -99.56 28.71
C GLU A 37 40.31 -100.62 28.45
N VAL A 38 41.59 -100.25 28.59
CA VAL A 38 42.73 -101.12 28.26
C VAL A 38 43.52 -101.57 29.50
N PRO A 39 44.22 -102.71 29.50
CA PRO A 39 45.14 -103.04 30.60
C PRO A 39 46.33 -102.07 30.67
N SER A 40 46.97 -101.96 31.84
CA SER A 40 48.13 -101.07 32.02
C SER A 40 49.39 -101.59 31.31
N GLY A 41 50.32 -100.68 31.03
CA GLY A 41 51.60 -100.97 30.38
C GLY A 41 51.47 -101.26 28.88
N LEU A 42 52.46 -101.98 28.33
CA LEU A 42 52.48 -102.41 26.93
C LEU A 42 51.42 -103.47 26.60
N ALA A 43 50.81 -104.08 27.63
CA ALA A 43 49.71 -105.02 27.45
C ALA A 43 48.46 -104.37 26.86
N CYS A 44 48.35 -103.03 26.87
CA CYS A 44 47.23 -102.32 26.24
C CYS A 44 47.09 -102.63 24.74
N GLY A 45 48.19 -102.98 24.06
CA GLY A 45 48.17 -103.30 22.63
C GLY A 45 47.81 -102.12 21.72
N CYS A 46 47.79 -100.89 22.23
CA CYS A 46 47.41 -99.71 21.47
C CYS A 46 48.61 -99.08 20.72
N ALA A 47 48.30 -98.44 19.60
CA ALA A 47 49.22 -97.61 18.83
C ALA A 47 48.74 -96.16 18.78
N CYS A 48 49.66 -95.22 18.55
CA CYS A 48 49.34 -93.82 18.32
C CYS A 48 48.60 -93.68 17.00
N PRO A 49 47.41 -93.04 16.95
CA PRO A 49 46.66 -92.90 15.70
C PRO A 49 47.31 -91.99 14.64
N GLU A 50 48.37 -91.25 15.01
CA GLU A 50 49.10 -90.33 14.11
C GLU A 50 50.39 -90.94 13.57
N CYS A 51 51.23 -91.52 14.44
CA CYS A 51 52.56 -92.02 14.07
C CYS A 51 52.69 -93.55 14.06
N ASP A 52 51.59 -94.27 14.31
CA ASP A 52 51.48 -95.73 14.38
C ASP A 52 52.41 -96.43 15.39
N SER A 53 53.16 -95.67 16.18
CA SER A 53 54.08 -96.24 17.18
C SER A 53 53.34 -96.77 18.40
N LYS A 54 53.92 -97.80 19.03
CA LYS A 54 53.32 -98.45 20.21
C LYS A 54 53.16 -97.47 21.37
N LEU A 55 52.01 -97.54 22.02
CA LEU A 55 51.71 -96.79 23.24
C LEU A 55 51.90 -97.64 24.49
N VAL A 56 52.15 -96.97 25.61
CA VAL A 56 52.19 -97.56 26.95
C VAL A 56 51.07 -96.91 27.77
N ALA A 57 50.18 -97.72 28.31
CA ALA A 57 49.09 -97.25 29.16
C ALA A 57 49.57 -97.01 30.60
N HIS A 58 49.68 -95.76 31.03
CA HIS A 58 50.01 -95.41 32.42
C HIS A 58 48.74 -95.28 33.25
N LYS A 59 48.56 -96.21 34.20
CA LYS A 59 47.47 -96.22 35.18
C LYS A 59 48.06 -96.28 36.59
N GLY A 60 47.66 -95.35 37.47
CA GLY A 60 48.20 -95.29 38.83
C GLY A 60 47.40 -94.37 39.75
N GLU A 61 47.50 -94.62 41.06
CA GLU A 61 46.84 -93.83 42.09
C GLU A 61 47.59 -92.49 42.28
N GLY A 62 47.07 -91.41 41.69
CA GLY A 62 47.57 -90.04 41.90
C GLY A 62 47.91 -89.24 40.63
N LEU A 63 47.85 -89.84 39.43
CA LEU A 63 48.02 -89.16 38.14
C LEU A 63 46.90 -89.56 37.17
N ALA A 64 46.44 -88.62 36.34
CA ALA A 64 45.45 -88.91 35.31
C ALA A 64 45.95 -90.05 34.40
N HIS A 65 45.08 -91.02 34.15
CA HIS A 65 45.38 -92.14 33.25
C HIS A 65 45.67 -91.56 31.86
N HIS A 66 46.79 -91.95 31.25
CA HIS A 66 47.14 -91.52 29.90
C HIS A 66 47.98 -92.58 29.18
N PHE A 67 47.98 -92.51 27.85
CA PHE A 67 48.96 -93.19 27.02
C PHE A 67 50.19 -92.31 26.82
N ALA A 68 51.36 -92.93 26.85
CA ALA A 68 52.63 -92.35 26.43
C ALA A 68 53.22 -93.16 25.27
N HIS A 69 54.05 -92.54 24.45
CA HIS A 69 54.73 -93.23 23.36
C HIS A 69 55.87 -94.10 23.91
N TYR A 70 55.96 -95.35 23.45
CA TYR A 70 57.01 -96.26 23.93
C TYR A 70 58.41 -95.87 23.46
N ALA A 71 58.54 -95.40 22.20
CA ALA A 71 59.85 -95.16 21.58
C ALA A 71 59.96 -93.83 20.80
N VAL A 72 58.86 -93.13 20.56
CA VAL A 72 58.82 -91.88 19.78
C VAL A 72 58.66 -90.70 20.72
N THR A 73 59.52 -89.69 20.63
CA THR A 73 59.49 -88.54 21.55
C THR A 73 58.87 -87.27 20.97
N ASN A 74 58.66 -87.19 19.64
CA ASN A 74 58.20 -85.98 18.95
C ASN A 74 56.97 -86.24 18.05
N CYS A 75 55.83 -86.59 18.64
CA CYS A 75 54.55 -86.70 17.94
C CYS A 75 53.65 -85.52 18.35
N SER A 76 53.37 -84.57 17.44
CA SER A 76 52.61 -83.35 17.76
C SER A 76 51.11 -83.43 17.47
N GLY A 77 50.65 -84.41 16.67
CA GLY A 77 49.25 -84.52 16.21
C GLY A 77 48.45 -85.68 16.83
N GLY A 78 49.04 -86.43 17.76
CA GLY A 78 48.44 -87.66 18.28
C GLY A 78 47.04 -87.50 18.88
N THR A 79 46.80 -86.42 19.63
CA THR A 79 45.50 -86.17 20.26
C THR A 79 44.43 -85.74 19.25
N GLU A 80 44.83 -84.96 18.26
CA GLU A 80 43.96 -84.43 17.22
C GLU A 80 43.48 -85.55 16.30
N SER A 81 44.39 -86.40 15.85
CA SER A 81 44.10 -87.59 15.05
C SER A 81 43.32 -88.64 15.83
N ALA A 82 43.55 -88.77 17.14
CA ALA A 82 42.74 -89.62 18.01
C ALA A 82 41.30 -89.11 18.11
N LEU A 83 41.09 -87.81 18.35
CA LEU A 83 39.76 -87.21 18.46
C LEU A 83 39.00 -87.25 17.13
N HIS A 84 39.69 -87.03 16.00
CA HIS A 84 39.09 -87.12 14.66
C HIS A 84 38.59 -88.54 14.35
N LYS A 85 39.42 -89.55 14.62
CA LYS A 85 39.05 -90.96 14.43
C LYS A 85 37.97 -91.40 15.43
N LEU A 86 38.04 -90.95 16.69
CA LEU A 86 37.02 -91.20 17.70
C LEU A 86 35.66 -90.63 17.30
N ALA A 87 35.62 -89.40 16.79
CA ALA A 87 34.39 -88.78 16.32
C ALA A 87 33.72 -89.60 15.20
N LYS A 88 34.51 -90.09 14.25
CA LYS A 88 34.03 -90.97 13.19
C LYS A 88 33.42 -92.25 13.75
N GLN A 89 34.11 -92.88 14.69
CA GLN A 89 33.66 -94.12 15.34
C GLN A 89 32.37 -93.90 16.13
N VAL A 90 32.33 -92.90 17.02
CA VAL A 90 31.19 -92.59 17.89
C VAL A 90 29.93 -92.31 17.07
N ILE A 91 30.03 -91.52 16.00
CA ILE A 91 28.89 -91.24 15.10
C ILE A 91 28.41 -92.52 14.40
N ALA A 92 29.33 -93.36 13.93
CA ALA A 92 28.99 -94.62 13.27
C ALA A 92 28.33 -95.64 14.22
N GLU A 93 28.79 -95.71 15.47
CA GLU A 93 28.26 -96.60 16.50
C GLU A 93 26.87 -96.16 17.02
N HIS A 94 26.70 -94.86 17.28
CA HIS A 94 25.45 -94.33 17.85
C HIS A 94 24.37 -94.04 16.80
N GLY A 95 24.75 -93.89 15.53
CA GLY A 95 23.80 -93.68 14.43
C GLY A 95 22.96 -92.40 14.59
N VAL A 96 23.56 -91.33 15.12
CA VAL A 96 22.90 -90.03 15.30
C VAL A 96 23.86 -88.88 15.02
N VAL A 97 23.37 -87.84 14.34
CA VAL A 97 24.09 -86.61 14.04
C VAL A 97 23.17 -85.43 14.33
N ALA A 98 23.50 -84.57 15.29
CA ALA A 98 22.81 -83.30 15.44
C ALA A 98 23.11 -82.38 14.24
N THR A 99 22.08 -81.82 13.61
CA THR A 99 22.23 -80.85 12.53
C THR A 99 21.83 -79.46 13.02
N PRO A 100 22.61 -78.40 12.70
CA PRO A 100 22.27 -77.04 13.09
C PRO A 100 21.02 -76.54 12.36
N ALA A 101 20.39 -75.47 12.87
CA ALA A 101 19.28 -74.82 12.19
C ALA A 101 19.69 -74.35 10.78
N VAL A 102 18.79 -74.52 9.80
CA VAL A 102 18.96 -73.97 8.45
C VAL A 102 18.39 -72.56 8.45
N LYS A 103 19.24 -71.58 8.19
CA LYS A 103 18.87 -70.17 8.15
C LYS A 103 19.24 -69.59 6.79
N ALA A 104 18.34 -68.77 6.26
CA ALA A 104 18.60 -67.92 5.11
C ALA A 104 18.92 -66.52 5.59
N GLN A 105 19.98 -65.94 5.04
CA GLN A 105 20.43 -64.60 5.37
C GLN A 105 20.68 -63.79 4.11
N HIS A 106 20.18 -62.55 4.09
CA HIS A 106 20.55 -61.54 3.11
C HIS A 106 20.44 -60.14 3.75
N ALA A 107 21.56 -59.42 3.78
CA ALA A 107 21.68 -58.16 4.52
C ALA A 107 21.22 -58.35 5.99
N ASP A 108 20.36 -57.47 6.50
CA ASP A 108 19.85 -57.52 7.88
C ASP A 108 18.68 -58.50 8.06
N GLN A 109 18.27 -59.22 7.01
CA GLN A 109 17.17 -60.17 7.07
C GLN A 109 17.69 -61.58 7.31
N GLU A 110 17.23 -62.19 8.41
CA GLU A 110 17.38 -63.61 8.70
C GLU A 110 16.01 -64.30 8.68
N ARG A 111 15.92 -65.43 7.98
CA ARG A 111 14.74 -66.30 7.95
C ARG A 111 15.15 -67.71 8.38
N LEU A 112 14.55 -68.19 9.46
CA LEU A 112 14.67 -69.59 9.86
C LEU A 112 13.92 -70.47 8.85
N VAL A 113 14.63 -71.37 8.17
CA VAL A 113 14.07 -72.30 7.17
C VAL A 113 13.72 -73.63 7.84
N HIS A 114 14.67 -74.19 8.60
CA HIS A 114 14.47 -75.39 9.41
C HIS A 114 15.12 -75.23 10.78
N ARG A 115 14.49 -75.82 11.80
CA ARG A 115 15.07 -75.90 13.16
C ARG A 115 16.23 -76.90 13.19
N GLU A 116 17.05 -76.79 14.22
CA GLU A 116 18.00 -77.85 14.57
C GLU A 116 17.26 -79.19 14.76
N ALA A 117 17.93 -80.28 14.43
CA ALA A 117 17.31 -81.61 14.41
C ALA A 117 18.34 -82.69 14.70
N LEU A 118 17.87 -83.86 15.18
CA LEU A 118 18.69 -85.06 15.27
C LEU A 118 18.47 -85.92 14.03
N PHE A 119 19.48 -85.98 13.16
CA PHE A 119 19.49 -86.86 12.01
C PHE A 119 19.89 -88.27 12.45
N ARG A 120 18.98 -89.24 12.24
CA ARG A 120 19.20 -90.66 12.54
C ARG A 120 19.36 -91.43 11.23
N PRO A 121 20.58 -91.66 10.73
CA PRO A 121 20.82 -92.44 9.52
C PRO A 121 20.45 -93.92 9.69
N ASP A 122 20.02 -94.54 8.59
CA ASP A 122 19.90 -96.00 8.43
C ASP A 122 21.29 -96.64 8.27
N SER A 123 22.26 -95.91 7.72
CA SER A 123 23.65 -96.36 7.60
C SER A 123 24.65 -95.20 7.64
N VAL A 124 25.84 -95.47 8.18
CA VAL A 124 26.98 -94.54 8.22
C VAL A 124 28.15 -95.18 7.50
N VAL A 125 28.71 -94.48 6.51
CA VAL A 125 29.89 -94.93 5.76
C VAL A 125 31.07 -94.02 6.04
N LEU A 126 32.15 -94.56 6.57
CA LEU A 126 33.37 -93.82 6.89
C LEU A 126 34.30 -93.71 5.67
N GLU A 127 34.89 -92.53 5.48
CA GLU A 127 36.01 -92.28 4.56
C GLU A 127 35.83 -92.75 3.10
N LYS A 128 34.59 -92.87 2.63
CA LYS A 128 34.30 -93.31 1.27
C LYS A 128 34.70 -92.24 0.26
N GLY A 129 35.65 -92.58 -0.61
CA GLY A 129 35.99 -91.73 -1.76
C GLY A 129 34.79 -91.55 -2.69
N MET A 130 34.52 -90.32 -3.09
CA MET A 130 33.46 -89.93 -4.01
C MET A 130 33.96 -88.84 -4.97
N ASP A 131 34.12 -89.19 -6.24
CA ASP A 131 34.44 -88.29 -7.36
C ASP A 131 35.36 -87.11 -6.98
N GLY A 132 36.61 -87.36 -6.57
CA GLY A 132 37.55 -86.27 -6.25
C GLY A 132 37.37 -85.61 -4.87
N MET A 133 36.51 -86.15 -4.00
CA MET A 133 36.39 -85.77 -2.59
C MET A 133 36.32 -87.02 -1.70
N ARG A 134 36.75 -86.88 -0.45
CA ARG A 134 36.51 -87.88 0.60
C ARG A 134 35.94 -87.17 1.83
N PRO A 135 34.64 -87.29 2.12
CA PRO A 135 34.08 -86.84 3.39
C PRO A 135 34.54 -87.76 4.53
N ASP A 136 34.56 -87.23 5.75
CA ASP A 136 34.88 -88.04 6.93
C ASP A 136 33.81 -89.11 7.16
N LEU A 137 32.54 -88.71 7.04
CA LEU A 137 31.40 -89.63 7.09
C LEU A 137 30.34 -89.28 6.06
N ILE A 138 29.62 -90.30 5.61
CA ILE A 138 28.37 -90.19 4.84
C ILE A 138 27.28 -90.87 5.65
N ALA A 139 26.35 -90.08 6.20
CA ALA A 139 25.19 -90.56 6.93
C ALA A 139 23.99 -90.62 5.99
N ARG A 140 23.38 -91.80 5.80
CA ARG A 140 22.31 -92.03 4.83
C ARG A 140 20.99 -92.36 5.51
N ARG A 141 19.90 -91.76 5.06
CA ARG A 141 18.53 -92.09 5.50
C ARG A 141 17.58 -92.09 4.30
N GLY A 142 17.09 -93.26 3.91
CA GLY A 142 16.42 -93.46 2.62
C GLY A 142 17.27 -92.91 1.47
N ASP A 143 16.69 -92.04 0.65
CA ASP A 143 17.38 -91.40 -0.49
C ASP A 143 18.21 -90.15 -0.10
N HIS A 144 18.28 -89.79 1.18
CA HIS A 144 19.01 -88.61 1.64
C HIS A 144 20.39 -88.97 2.15
N GLU A 145 21.40 -88.26 1.66
CA GLU A 145 22.78 -88.33 2.17
C GLU A 145 23.14 -87.01 2.88
N LEU A 146 23.73 -87.13 4.07
CA LEU A 146 24.35 -86.04 4.81
C LEU A 146 25.85 -86.32 4.90
N LEU A 147 26.66 -85.46 4.29
CA LEU A 147 28.10 -85.46 4.49
C LEU A 147 28.42 -84.82 5.84
N VAL A 148 29.30 -85.44 6.62
CA VAL A 148 29.77 -84.90 7.88
C VAL A 148 31.29 -84.77 7.80
N GLU A 149 31.78 -83.56 8.02
CA GLU A 149 33.19 -83.25 8.20
C GLU A 149 33.46 -83.02 9.68
N VAL A 150 34.54 -83.60 10.18
CA VAL A 150 34.99 -83.36 11.56
C VAL A 150 36.23 -82.49 11.51
N ALA A 151 36.14 -81.30 12.09
CA ALA A 151 37.27 -80.38 12.21
C ALA A 151 37.80 -80.44 13.65
N VAL A 152 39.08 -80.75 13.82
CA VAL A 152 39.78 -80.64 15.11
C VAL A 152 40.72 -79.43 15.07
N THR A 153 41.70 -79.45 14.17
CA THR A 153 42.62 -78.32 13.92
C THR A 153 42.40 -77.64 12.58
N HIS A 154 41.79 -78.34 11.63
CA HIS A 154 41.59 -77.85 10.27
C HIS A 154 40.13 -77.97 9.86
N PHE A 155 39.57 -76.83 9.43
CA PHE A 155 38.26 -76.78 8.80
C PHE A 155 38.35 -77.18 7.32
N CYS A 156 37.20 -77.58 6.77
CA CYS A 156 36.98 -77.97 5.40
C CYS A 156 37.40 -76.85 4.45
N GLY A 157 38.34 -77.16 3.56
CA GLY A 157 38.92 -76.19 2.64
C GLY A 157 37.95 -75.73 1.55
N ALA A 158 38.19 -74.54 1.01
CA ALA A 158 37.33 -73.92 -0.01
C ALA A 158 37.10 -74.78 -1.26
N LYS A 159 38.10 -75.54 -1.73
CA LYS A 159 37.97 -76.46 -2.87
C LYS A 159 36.93 -77.56 -2.61
N LYS A 160 36.93 -78.11 -1.39
CA LYS A 160 36.02 -79.18 -0.97
C LYS A 160 34.61 -78.64 -0.81
N ILE A 161 34.46 -77.48 -0.14
CA ILE A 161 33.17 -76.78 -0.03
C ILE A 161 32.59 -76.45 -1.42
N ALA A 162 33.43 -76.01 -2.37
CA ALA A 162 32.98 -75.73 -3.74
C ALA A 162 32.40 -76.97 -4.43
N LEU A 163 33.10 -78.12 -4.33
CA LEU A 163 32.60 -79.40 -4.87
C LEU A 163 31.31 -79.88 -4.18
N ILE A 164 31.19 -79.70 -2.84
CA ILE A 164 29.96 -79.99 -2.09
C ILE A 164 28.80 -79.18 -2.67
N ARG A 165 29.02 -77.88 -2.89
CA ARG A 165 28.02 -76.94 -3.42
C ARG A 165 27.65 -77.22 -4.87
N GLU A 166 28.63 -77.46 -5.73
CA GLU A 166 28.44 -77.82 -7.14
C GLU A 166 27.54 -79.05 -7.27
N ARG A 167 27.73 -80.05 -6.40
CA ARG A 167 26.98 -81.31 -6.41
C ARG A 167 25.70 -81.28 -5.59
N GLN A 168 25.40 -80.16 -4.94
CA GLN A 168 24.21 -79.98 -4.11
C GLN A 168 24.10 -81.02 -2.98
N LEU A 169 25.23 -81.41 -2.39
CA LEU A 169 25.29 -82.43 -1.34
C LEU A 169 25.12 -81.78 0.04
N ALA A 170 24.09 -82.17 0.79
CA ALA A 170 23.88 -81.66 2.14
C ALA A 170 25.09 -82.02 3.00
N ALA A 171 25.73 -81.02 3.61
CA ALA A 171 26.97 -81.23 4.34
C ALA A 171 27.06 -80.33 5.56
N ILE A 172 27.48 -80.90 6.68
CA ILE A 172 27.80 -80.17 7.89
C ILE A 172 29.27 -80.36 8.25
N GLU A 173 29.78 -79.39 8.99
CA GLU A 173 31.06 -79.47 9.67
C GLU A 173 30.84 -79.37 11.18
N ILE A 174 31.43 -80.31 11.93
CA ILE A 174 31.44 -80.36 13.39
C ILE A 174 32.80 -79.85 13.86
N ASP A 175 32.81 -78.80 14.69
CA ASP A 175 34.01 -78.21 15.26
C ASP A 175 34.32 -78.81 16.64
N LEU A 176 35.28 -79.72 16.70
CA LEU A 176 35.79 -80.33 17.92
C LEU A 176 37.07 -79.65 18.44
N GLY A 177 37.53 -78.56 17.82
CA GLY A 177 38.78 -77.88 18.20
C GLY A 177 38.76 -77.26 19.60
N ARG A 178 37.58 -77.14 20.22
CA ARG A 178 37.40 -76.64 21.59
C ARG A 178 37.22 -77.74 22.64
N VAL A 179 37.20 -79.01 22.25
CA VAL A 179 37.10 -80.12 23.19
C VAL A 179 38.43 -80.25 23.94
N ALA A 180 38.37 -80.24 25.28
CA ALA A 180 39.56 -80.36 26.11
C ALA A 180 40.20 -81.75 25.94
N HIS A 181 41.53 -81.82 25.99
CA HIS A 181 42.28 -83.03 25.69
C HIS A 181 42.15 -84.10 26.80
N ASP A 182 41.85 -83.66 28.02
CA ASP A 182 41.63 -84.44 29.23
C ASP A 182 40.15 -84.56 29.62
N ALA A 183 39.23 -84.18 28.72
CA ALA A 183 37.80 -84.28 28.95
C ALA A 183 37.37 -85.75 29.23
N PRO A 184 36.42 -85.97 30.15
CA PRO A 184 35.81 -87.28 30.36
C PRO A 184 35.23 -87.86 29.06
N LYS A 185 35.24 -89.20 28.93
CA LYS A 185 34.75 -89.90 27.74
C LYS A 185 33.32 -89.48 27.38
N GLU A 186 32.46 -89.37 28.38
CA GLU A 186 31.05 -89.02 28.22
C GLU A 186 30.88 -87.58 27.68
N GLU A 187 31.73 -86.64 28.10
CA GLU A 187 31.70 -85.26 27.59
C GLU A 187 32.21 -85.17 26.14
N VAL A 188 33.23 -85.97 25.79
CA VAL A 188 33.74 -86.05 24.42
C VAL A 188 32.68 -86.65 23.49
N GLU A 189 31.99 -87.70 23.91
CA GLU A 189 30.88 -88.30 23.16
C GLU A 189 29.71 -87.32 22.98
N ASP A 190 29.31 -86.61 24.04
CA ASP A 190 28.28 -85.57 23.95
C ASP A 190 28.67 -84.44 22.98
N ALA A 191 29.92 -83.99 23.01
CA ALA A 191 30.43 -83.00 22.06
C ALA A 191 30.30 -83.50 20.62
N ILE A 192 30.76 -84.72 20.33
CA ILE A 192 30.70 -85.35 19.02
C ILE A 192 29.26 -85.47 18.50
N LEU A 193 28.33 -85.88 19.36
CA LEU A 193 26.95 -86.17 18.96
C LEU A 193 26.04 -84.94 18.97
N TYR A 194 26.19 -84.02 19.94
CA TYR A 194 25.19 -82.98 20.24
C TYR A 194 25.74 -81.57 20.50
N SER A 195 26.74 -81.37 21.35
CA SER A 195 27.03 -80.03 21.91
C SER A 195 28.10 -79.22 21.20
N ALA A 196 28.99 -79.85 20.42
CA ALA A 196 30.00 -79.12 19.65
C ALA A 196 29.38 -78.15 18.62
N PRO A 197 30.02 -77.01 18.31
CA PRO A 197 29.52 -76.13 17.25
C PRO A 197 29.41 -76.87 15.90
N ARG A 198 28.29 -76.67 15.21
CA ARG A 198 28.04 -77.25 13.88
C ARG A 198 27.58 -76.16 12.91
N LYS A 199 28.04 -76.23 11.67
CA LYS A 199 27.58 -75.34 10.60
C LYS A 199 27.29 -76.12 9.33
N TRP A 200 26.33 -75.63 8.55
CA TRP A 200 26.10 -76.10 7.19
C TRP A 200 27.24 -75.63 6.28
N LEU A 201 27.94 -76.56 5.64
CA LEU A 201 28.80 -76.24 4.50
C LEU A 201 27.94 -75.99 3.26
N PHE A 202 26.85 -76.75 3.12
CA PHE A 202 25.79 -76.55 2.14
C PHE A 202 24.48 -77.14 2.63
N ASN A 203 23.38 -76.41 2.44
CA ASN A 203 22.01 -76.91 2.59
C ASN A 203 21.14 -76.28 1.51
N ARG A 204 20.52 -77.12 0.67
CA ARG A 204 19.73 -76.64 -0.48
C ARG A 204 18.64 -75.65 -0.08
N TYR A 205 17.92 -75.91 1.01
CA TYR A 205 16.79 -75.09 1.43
C TYR A 205 17.25 -73.74 2.00
N GLY A 206 18.42 -73.71 2.65
CA GLY A 206 19.03 -72.46 3.11
C GLY A 206 19.48 -71.58 1.94
N ASP A 207 20.17 -72.17 0.97
CA ASP A 207 20.66 -71.45 -0.21
C ASP A 207 19.51 -70.96 -1.11
N GLU A 208 18.51 -71.81 -1.39
CA GLU A 208 17.29 -71.43 -2.13
C GLU A 208 16.56 -70.27 -1.43
N ALA A 209 16.37 -70.36 -0.12
CA ALA A 209 15.75 -69.29 0.67
C ALA A 209 16.57 -68.00 0.72
N THR A 210 17.90 -68.07 0.76
CA THR A 210 18.78 -66.89 0.64
C THR A 210 18.67 -66.27 -0.76
N ALA A 211 18.59 -67.07 -1.81
CA ALA A 211 18.39 -66.58 -3.17
C ALA A 211 17.04 -65.88 -3.34
N GLU A 212 15.96 -66.40 -2.75
CA GLU A 212 14.65 -65.74 -2.72
C GLU A 212 14.71 -64.36 -2.04
N LEU A 213 15.34 -64.27 -0.85
CA LEU A 213 15.48 -63.00 -0.13
C LEU A 213 16.24 -61.95 -0.97
N ARG A 214 17.31 -62.37 -1.66
CA ARG A 214 18.06 -61.53 -2.61
C ARG A 214 17.18 -61.03 -3.75
N ALA A 215 16.47 -61.93 -4.43
CA ALA A 215 15.62 -61.56 -5.57
C ALA A 215 14.49 -60.59 -5.16
N VAL A 216 13.92 -60.74 -3.96
CA VAL A 216 12.92 -59.81 -3.43
C VAL A 216 13.53 -58.43 -3.15
N ALA A 217 14.72 -58.36 -2.56
CA ALA A 217 15.42 -57.11 -2.28
C ALA A 217 15.77 -56.37 -3.58
N GLU A 218 16.37 -57.06 -4.56
CA GLU A 218 16.72 -56.51 -5.86
C GLU A 218 15.49 -55.97 -6.60
N ARG A 219 14.36 -56.70 -6.58
CA ARG A 219 13.10 -56.24 -7.17
C ARG A 219 12.60 -54.95 -6.51
N ARG A 220 12.64 -54.86 -5.17
CA ARG A 220 12.21 -53.66 -4.45
C ARG A 220 13.06 -52.44 -4.82
N GLU A 221 14.38 -52.61 -4.87
CA GLU A 221 15.28 -51.54 -5.27
C GLU A 221 15.06 -51.11 -6.73
N ALA A 222 14.87 -52.06 -7.64
CA ALA A 222 14.57 -51.76 -9.04
C ALA A 222 13.25 -50.99 -9.19
N ASP A 223 12.20 -51.41 -8.47
CA ASP A 223 10.90 -50.74 -8.46
C ASP A 223 11.01 -49.32 -7.90
N GLU A 224 11.80 -49.10 -6.84
CA GLU A 224 12.04 -47.78 -6.26
C GLU A 224 12.78 -46.86 -7.24
N ARG A 225 13.89 -47.33 -7.84
CA ARG A 225 14.62 -46.57 -8.87
C ARG A 225 13.71 -46.21 -10.04
N ALA A 226 12.88 -47.15 -10.50
CA ALA A 226 11.92 -46.90 -11.57
C ALA A 226 10.84 -45.87 -11.18
N ARG A 227 10.40 -45.84 -9.91
CA ARG A 227 9.48 -44.79 -9.40
C ARG A 227 10.16 -43.42 -9.39
N GLN A 228 11.37 -43.33 -8.85
CA GLN A 228 12.14 -42.08 -8.79
C GLN A 228 12.40 -41.52 -10.20
N GLU A 229 12.74 -42.38 -11.16
CA GLU A 229 12.95 -41.97 -12.56
C GLU A 229 11.66 -41.48 -13.22
N ARG A 230 10.52 -42.16 -13.02
CA ARG A 230 9.22 -41.69 -13.53
C ARG A 230 8.84 -40.34 -12.93
N ASP A 231 9.08 -40.13 -11.64
CA ASP A 231 8.80 -38.85 -10.99
C ASP A 231 9.70 -37.73 -11.53
N ARG A 232 10.98 -38.03 -11.79
CA ARG A 232 11.92 -37.10 -12.44
C ARG A 232 11.44 -36.72 -13.84
N GLN A 233 11.13 -37.71 -14.68
CA GLN A 233 10.63 -37.50 -16.04
C GLN A 233 9.32 -36.73 -16.05
N ARG A 234 8.40 -37.00 -15.12
CA ARG A 234 7.14 -36.25 -14.98
C ARG A 234 7.38 -34.78 -14.62
N ARG A 235 8.31 -34.50 -13.70
CA ARG A 235 8.68 -33.12 -13.32
C ARG A 235 9.31 -32.38 -14.50
N GLU A 236 10.22 -33.04 -15.21
CA GLU A 236 10.88 -32.48 -16.40
C GLU A 236 9.88 -32.23 -17.55
N ALA A 237 9.00 -33.19 -17.85
CA ALA A 237 7.95 -33.04 -18.85
C ALA A 237 7.00 -31.88 -18.51
N LYS A 238 6.60 -31.76 -17.23
CA LYS A 238 5.79 -30.63 -16.76
C LYS A 238 6.53 -29.30 -16.94
N ARG A 239 7.82 -29.23 -16.55
CA ARG A 239 8.64 -28.04 -16.73
C ARG A 239 8.70 -27.65 -18.20
N ASN A 240 9.00 -28.59 -19.09
CA ASN A 240 9.11 -28.34 -20.53
C ASN A 240 7.77 -27.88 -21.12
N ALA A 241 6.64 -28.46 -20.69
CA ALA A 241 5.31 -28.01 -21.08
C ALA A 241 5.01 -26.58 -20.59
N ASP A 242 5.37 -26.25 -19.35
CA ASP A 242 5.24 -24.89 -18.81
C ASP A 242 6.12 -23.88 -19.57
N VAL A 243 7.37 -24.24 -19.91
CA VAL A 243 8.25 -23.42 -20.74
C VAL A 243 7.60 -23.13 -22.09
N GLN A 244 7.11 -24.17 -22.78
CA GLN A 244 6.46 -24.00 -24.09
C GLN A 244 5.18 -23.16 -24.00
N ARG A 245 4.36 -23.37 -22.96
CA ARG A 245 3.14 -22.58 -22.71
C ARG A 245 3.47 -21.10 -22.52
N LEU A 246 4.44 -20.79 -21.66
CA LEU A 246 4.86 -19.41 -21.37
C LEU A 246 5.50 -18.76 -22.59
N ALA A 247 6.38 -19.47 -23.31
CA ALA A 247 7.04 -18.97 -24.51
C ALA A 247 6.04 -18.68 -25.63
N SER A 248 5.03 -19.54 -25.80
CA SER A 248 3.96 -19.34 -26.79
C SER A 248 3.10 -18.13 -26.43
N ALA A 249 2.68 -18.03 -25.16
CA ALA A 249 1.93 -16.87 -24.68
C ALA A 249 2.71 -15.57 -24.86
N TYR A 250 4.02 -15.56 -24.56
CA TYR A 250 4.88 -14.39 -24.71
C TYR A 250 5.00 -13.95 -26.17
N ARG A 251 5.19 -14.88 -27.12
CA ARG A 251 5.22 -14.57 -28.56
C ARG A 251 3.89 -14.02 -29.08
N GLN A 252 2.78 -14.53 -28.57
CA GLN A 252 1.42 -14.09 -28.92
C GLN A 252 1.01 -12.77 -28.26
N ALA A 253 1.91 -12.09 -27.53
CA ALA A 253 1.65 -10.78 -26.94
C ALA A 253 1.51 -9.63 -27.98
N GLY A 254 1.56 -9.92 -29.28
CA GLY A 254 1.39 -8.92 -30.33
C GLY A 254 0.02 -8.22 -30.22
N ASP A 255 -0.02 -6.94 -30.58
CA ASP A 255 -1.22 -6.09 -30.61
C ASP A 255 -1.92 -5.85 -29.26
N ARG A 256 -1.13 -5.54 -28.22
CA ARG A 256 -1.65 -5.10 -26.91
C ARG A 256 -2.28 -3.71 -27.03
N PRO A 257 -3.43 -3.45 -26.39
CA PRO A 257 -4.02 -2.11 -26.36
C PRO A 257 -3.06 -1.13 -25.68
N ALA A 258 -2.94 0.07 -26.25
CA ALA A 258 -2.11 1.14 -25.70
C ALA A 258 -2.57 1.59 -24.30
N SER A 259 -3.88 1.46 -24.00
CA SER A 259 -4.50 1.74 -22.71
C SER A 259 -5.85 1.02 -22.60
N THR A 260 -6.34 0.82 -21.38
CA THR A 260 -7.68 0.32 -21.05
C THR A 260 -8.44 1.36 -20.25
N PRO A 261 -9.78 1.23 -20.07
CA PRO A 261 -10.53 2.10 -19.18
C PRO A 261 -9.98 2.15 -17.75
N ALA A 262 -9.38 1.05 -17.28
CA ALA A 262 -8.73 0.98 -15.96
C ALA A 262 -7.42 1.79 -15.91
N THR A 263 -6.65 1.85 -17.00
CA THR A 263 -5.37 2.59 -17.04
C THR A 263 -5.52 4.04 -17.49
N ALA A 264 -6.62 4.39 -18.18
CA ALA A 264 -6.85 5.73 -18.72
C ALA A 264 -6.73 6.88 -17.70
N PRO A 265 -7.27 6.76 -16.46
CA PRO A 265 -7.08 7.81 -15.44
C PRO A 265 -5.62 8.04 -15.07
N TYR A 266 -4.81 6.96 -15.05
CA TYR A 266 -3.39 7.06 -14.74
C TYR A 266 -2.62 7.71 -15.87
N THR A 267 -2.86 7.32 -17.13
CA THR A 267 -2.23 7.97 -18.29
C THR A 267 -2.60 9.45 -18.39
N ALA A 268 -3.85 9.82 -18.11
CA ALA A 268 -4.27 11.21 -18.03
C ALA A 268 -3.55 11.96 -16.89
N ARG A 269 -3.41 11.33 -15.71
CA ARG A 269 -2.66 11.90 -14.58
C ARG A 269 -1.18 12.14 -14.91
N ILE A 270 -0.54 11.25 -15.67
CA ILE A 270 0.85 11.44 -16.14
C ILE A 270 0.96 12.65 -17.07
N ARG A 271 0.00 12.83 -17.99
CA ARG A 271 -0.07 14.01 -18.86
C ARG A 271 -0.30 15.30 -18.09
N ASP A 272 -1.26 15.30 -17.17
CA ASP A 272 -1.53 16.43 -16.29
C ASP A 272 -0.30 16.79 -15.45
N ALA A 273 0.50 15.80 -15.04
CA ALA A 273 1.74 15.94 -14.29
C ALA A 273 2.97 16.33 -15.14
N ALA A 274 2.87 16.35 -16.48
CA ALA A 274 3.98 16.55 -17.41
C ALA A 274 5.14 15.54 -17.25
N LEU A 275 4.80 14.26 -17.02
CA LEU A 275 5.76 13.16 -16.79
C LEU A 275 5.80 12.12 -17.93
N GLU A 276 5.29 12.45 -19.11
CA GLU A 276 5.16 11.53 -20.25
C GLU A 276 6.51 10.92 -20.68
N ARG A 277 7.61 11.67 -20.53
CA ARG A 277 8.97 11.19 -20.83
C ARG A 277 9.46 10.03 -19.96
N PHE A 278 8.79 9.75 -18.83
CA PHE A 278 9.19 8.69 -17.90
C PHE A 278 8.33 7.43 -18.03
N VAL A 279 7.39 7.39 -18.99
CA VAL A 279 6.54 6.23 -19.29
C VAL A 279 6.66 5.88 -20.78
N GLY A 280 6.26 4.66 -21.14
CA GLY A 280 6.48 4.13 -22.49
C GLY A 280 7.95 3.75 -22.74
N VAL A 281 8.73 3.59 -21.68
CA VAL A 281 10.13 3.15 -21.75
C VAL A 281 10.14 1.66 -22.12
N PRO A 282 10.77 1.26 -23.24
CA PRO A 282 10.80 -0.14 -23.63
C PRO A 282 11.66 -0.94 -22.64
N VAL A 283 11.10 -2.03 -22.10
CA VAL A 283 11.82 -2.97 -21.23
C VAL A 283 11.60 -4.41 -21.67
N ASN A 284 12.62 -5.24 -21.49
CA ASN A 284 12.48 -6.68 -21.67
C ASN A 284 11.42 -7.22 -20.70
N GLY A 285 10.60 -8.16 -21.16
CA GLY A 285 9.46 -8.67 -20.39
C GLY A 285 8.18 -7.83 -20.51
N GLY A 286 8.16 -6.74 -21.29
CA GLY A 286 6.93 -5.95 -21.51
C GLY A 286 5.74 -6.80 -21.99
N ALA A 287 5.98 -7.82 -22.82
CA ALA A 287 4.96 -8.75 -23.32
C ALA A 287 4.27 -9.63 -22.24
N CYS A 288 4.76 -9.60 -21.00
CA CYS A 288 4.08 -10.20 -19.85
C CYS A 288 2.86 -9.39 -19.37
N PHE A 289 2.74 -8.12 -19.79
CA PHE A 289 1.62 -7.24 -19.43
C PHE A 289 0.54 -7.26 -20.51
N ALA A 290 -0.71 -7.09 -20.10
CA ALA A 290 -1.89 -7.11 -20.97
C ALA A 290 -2.06 -5.80 -21.76
N VAL A 291 -1.29 -4.78 -21.42
CA VAL A 291 -1.33 -3.44 -22.01
C VAL A 291 0.06 -3.03 -22.51
N GLY A 292 0.12 -1.99 -23.35
CA GLY A 292 1.38 -1.38 -23.76
C GLY A 292 2.17 -0.74 -22.61
N ASP A 293 3.45 -0.47 -22.84
CA ASP A 293 4.38 -0.05 -21.78
C ASP A 293 3.97 1.26 -21.10
N THR A 294 3.48 2.22 -21.89
CA THR A 294 2.93 3.49 -21.38
C THR A 294 1.86 3.28 -20.30
N ALA A 295 0.95 2.33 -20.48
CA ALA A 295 -0.20 2.17 -19.59
C ALA A 295 0.18 1.56 -18.24
N TRP A 296 0.90 0.44 -18.21
CA TRP A 296 1.29 -0.17 -16.93
C TRP A 296 2.31 0.69 -16.19
N GLN A 297 3.25 1.34 -16.90
CA GLN A 297 4.20 2.27 -16.30
C GLN A 297 3.51 3.52 -15.73
N SER A 298 2.45 4.02 -16.38
CA SER A 298 1.64 5.12 -15.84
C SER A 298 1.01 4.76 -14.49
N VAL A 299 0.60 3.50 -14.30
CA VAL A 299 0.11 3.03 -13.00
C VAL A 299 1.23 3.02 -11.96
N VAL A 300 2.43 2.55 -12.32
CA VAL A 300 3.60 2.55 -11.42
C VAL A 300 3.93 3.98 -10.98
N VAL A 301 4.15 4.89 -11.91
CA VAL A 301 4.50 6.30 -11.60
C VAL A 301 3.40 6.97 -10.80
N SER A 302 2.13 6.77 -11.17
CA SER A 302 1.02 7.38 -10.45
C SER A 302 0.85 6.85 -9.02
N ALA A 303 0.94 5.53 -8.82
CA ALA A 303 0.68 4.89 -7.55
C ALA A 303 1.86 4.97 -6.56
N PHE A 304 3.09 5.02 -7.07
CA PHE A 304 4.30 4.97 -6.25
C PHE A 304 5.10 6.27 -6.22
N LEU A 305 5.14 7.05 -7.31
CA LEU A 305 5.93 8.29 -7.39
C LEU A 305 5.07 9.54 -7.15
N LEU A 306 3.83 9.57 -7.65
CA LEU A 306 2.87 10.68 -7.45
C LEU A 306 1.94 10.48 -6.24
N THR A 307 2.28 9.56 -5.35
CA THR A 307 1.51 9.24 -4.14
C THR A 307 1.72 10.30 -3.06
N GLU A 308 0.66 10.56 -2.29
CA GLU A 308 0.74 11.34 -1.04
C GLU A 308 0.92 10.42 0.18
N ASN A 309 0.94 9.10 -0.01
CA ASN A 309 1.12 8.15 1.07
C ASN A 309 2.59 8.12 1.54
N ILE A 310 2.83 8.65 2.74
CA ILE A 310 4.18 8.78 3.30
C ILE A 310 4.90 7.44 3.46
N ARG A 311 4.19 6.33 3.71
CA ARG A 311 4.82 5.01 3.82
C ARG A 311 5.43 4.57 2.50
N VAL A 312 4.72 4.80 1.39
CA VAL A 312 5.21 4.47 0.04
C VAL A 312 6.35 5.41 -0.36
N GLN A 313 6.29 6.68 0.04
CA GLN A 313 7.39 7.63 -0.19
C GLN A 313 8.67 7.24 0.55
N LEU A 314 8.57 6.73 1.79
CA LEU A 314 9.70 6.20 2.56
C LEU A 314 10.29 4.91 1.97
N GLY A 315 9.54 4.25 1.09
CA GLY A 315 10.01 3.24 0.16
C GLY A 315 9.06 2.07 -0.02
N PHE A 316 9.26 1.36 -1.12
CA PHE A 316 8.45 0.24 -1.57
C PHE A 316 9.31 -0.87 -2.20
N GLN A 317 8.75 -2.06 -2.32
CA GLN A 317 9.41 -3.20 -2.97
C GLN A 317 8.77 -3.52 -4.31
N THR A 318 9.54 -4.07 -5.25
CA THR A 318 9.05 -4.48 -6.57
C THR A 318 7.89 -5.48 -6.48
N LYS A 319 7.87 -6.35 -5.46
CA LYS A 319 6.74 -7.26 -5.23
C LYS A 319 5.42 -6.53 -4.93
N GLU A 320 5.47 -5.34 -4.35
CA GLU A 320 4.31 -4.50 -4.07
C GLU A 320 3.80 -3.84 -5.35
N VAL A 321 4.72 -3.36 -6.20
CA VAL A 321 4.38 -2.87 -7.55
C VAL A 321 3.73 -3.98 -8.38
N LEU A 322 4.34 -5.17 -8.39
CA LEU A 322 3.81 -6.33 -9.09
C LEU A 322 2.42 -6.72 -8.57
N LYS A 323 2.20 -6.66 -7.25
CA LYS A 323 0.88 -6.88 -6.66
C LYS A 323 -0.15 -5.88 -7.18
N VAL A 324 0.16 -4.57 -7.16
CA VAL A 324 -0.75 -3.54 -7.68
C VAL A 324 -1.08 -3.77 -9.16
N LEU A 325 -0.10 -4.12 -9.99
CA LEU A 325 -0.34 -4.40 -11.41
C LEU A 325 -1.16 -5.68 -11.63
N ARG A 326 -1.00 -6.71 -10.79
CA ARG A 326 -1.86 -7.92 -10.83
C ARG A 326 -3.29 -7.61 -10.39
N ASP A 327 -3.46 -6.90 -9.29
CA ASP A 327 -4.77 -6.54 -8.73
C ASP A 327 -5.54 -5.63 -9.71
N ALA A 328 -4.83 -4.81 -10.48
CA ALA A 328 -5.38 -4.01 -11.58
C ALA A 328 -5.62 -4.80 -12.89
N GLY A 329 -5.33 -6.10 -12.92
CA GLY A 329 -5.52 -6.96 -14.11
C GLY A 329 -4.55 -6.66 -15.27
N LEU A 330 -3.40 -6.04 -14.99
CA LEU A 330 -2.46 -5.59 -16.02
C LEU A 330 -1.37 -6.62 -16.34
N VAL A 331 -1.19 -7.64 -15.51
CA VAL A 331 -0.32 -8.79 -15.80
C VAL A 331 -1.16 -9.86 -16.49
N ARG A 332 -0.70 -10.39 -17.64
CA ARG A 332 -1.45 -11.44 -18.35
C ARG A 332 -1.54 -12.70 -17.49
N ARG A 333 -2.68 -13.40 -17.62
CA ARG A 333 -3.05 -14.55 -16.80
C ARG A 333 -1.98 -15.64 -16.75
N GLU A 334 -1.23 -15.85 -17.83
CA GLU A 334 -0.19 -16.88 -17.91
C GLU A 334 1.02 -16.58 -17.01
N PHE A 335 1.25 -15.31 -16.68
CA PHE A 335 2.40 -14.83 -15.91
C PHE A 335 2.03 -14.33 -14.49
N THR A 336 0.79 -14.50 -14.05
CA THR A 336 0.36 -14.09 -12.69
C THR A 336 0.88 -15.03 -11.60
N GLY A 337 1.10 -16.30 -11.95
CA GLY A 337 1.59 -17.33 -11.04
C GLY A 337 3.04 -17.14 -10.60
N PHE A 338 3.47 -17.94 -9.63
CA PHE A 338 4.87 -17.99 -9.23
C PHE A 338 5.72 -18.58 -10.37
N LEU A 339 6.70 -17.81 -10.81
CA LEU A 339 7.71 -18.21 -11.79
C LEU A 339 9.01 -18.40 -11.02
N SER A 340 9.47 -19.64 -10.89
CA SER A 340 10.79 -19.92 -10.29
C SER A 340 11.90 -19.41 -11.20
N GLU A 341 13.08 -19.13 -10.62
CA GLU A 341 14.26 -18.71 -11.38
C GLU A 341 14.64 -19.74 -12.45
N ASP A 342 14.61 -21.05 -12.12
CA ASP A 342 14.86 -22.15 -13.06
C ASP A 342 13.89 -22.11 -14.26
N LEU A 343 12.60 -21.91 -14.03
CA LEU A 343 11.60 -21.84 -15.09
C LEU A 343 11.77 -20.57 -15.93
N ALA A 344 12.01 -19.43 -15.29
CA ALA A 344 12.23 -18.16 -15.98
C ALA A 344 13.48 -18.22 -16.87
N GLN A 345 14.56 -18.81 -16.38
CA GLN A 345 15.80 -19.04 -17.13
C GLN A 345 15.57 -19.98 -18.33
N ALA A 346 14.85 -21.09 -18.14
CA ALA A 346 14.53 -22.01 -19.24
C ALA A 346 13.66 -21.37 -20.34
N VAL A 347 12.72 -20.47 -19.99
CA VAL A 347 11.96 -19.68 -20.97
C VAL A 347 12.88 -18.67 -21.68
N ARG A 348 13.78 -18.01 -20.94
CA ARG A 348 14.74 -17.03 -21.46
C ARG A 348 15.74 -17.62 -22.46
N GLU A 349 16.13 -18.87 -22.28
CA GLU A 349 16.99 -19.59 -23.24
C GLU A 349 16.31 -19.76 -24.61
N GLN A 350 14.99 -19.92 -24.65
CA GLN A 350 14.22 -19.98 -25.90
C GLN A 350 13.86 -18.58 -26.42
N LEU A 351 13.69 -17.61 -25.53
CA LEU A 351 13.28 -16.24 -25.83
C LEU A 351 14.18 -15.24 -25.07
N PRO A 352 15.31 -14.81 -25.65
CA PRO A 352 16.28 -13.96 -24.94
C PRO A 352 15.71 -12.65 -24.37
N GLY A 353 14.69 -12.10 -25.03
CA GLY A 353 13.95 -10.91 -24.59
C GLY A 353 12.94 -11.13 -23.46
N PHE A 354 12.71 -12.39 -23.06
CA PHE A 354 11.84 -12.71 -21.93
C PHE A 354 12.47 -12.27 -20.60
N ARG A 355 11.67 -11.58 -19.81
CA ARG A 355 11.87 -11.35 -18.38
C ARG A 355 10.54 -11.59 -17.69
N SER A 356 10.57 -12.16 -16.50
CA SER A 356 9.38 -12.28 -15.67
C SER A 356 8.77 -10.90 -15.38
N PRO A 357 7.48 -10.81 -15.03
CA PRO A 357 6.87 -9.53 -14.66
C PRO A 357 7.64 -8.79 -13.57
N TYR A 358 8.21 -9.53 -12.60
CA TYR A 358 9.04 -8.95 -11.54
C TYR A 358 10.29 -8.27 -12.11
N GLU A 359 11.04 -8.98 -12.94
CA GLU A 359 12.27 -8.47 -13.56
C GLU A 359 12.01 -7.31 -14.54
N ALA A 360 10.89 -7.35 -15.27
CA ALA A 360 10.50 -6.25 -16.15
C ALA A 360 10.22 -4.96 -15.35
N ILE A 361 9.56 -5.09 -14.20
CA ILE A 361 9.33 -3.97 -13.27
C ILE A 361 10.66 -3.49 -12.69
N GLU A 362 11.53 -4.39 -12.21
CA GLU A 362 12.87 -4.03 -11.72
C GLU A 362 13.65 -3.23 -12.77
N SER A 363 13.67 -3.69 -14.03
CA SER A 363 14.35 -3.00 -15.13
C SER A 363 13.79 -1.60 -15.38
N TYR A 364 12.47 -1.43 -15.25
CA TYR A 364 11.84 -0.12 -15.38
C TYR A 364 12.17 0.81 -14.19
N LEU A 365 12.13 0.29 -12.96
CA LEU A 365 12.49 1.04 -11.76
C LEU A 365 13.97 1.47 -11.78
N GLU A 366 14.87 0.62 -12.28
CA GLU A 366 16.27 1.01 -12.54
C GLU A 366 16.37 2.16 -13.55
N THR A 367 15.53 2.18 -14.59
CA THR A 367 15.52 3.30 -15.55
C THR A 367 15.06 4.62 -14.89
N LEU A 368 14.06 4.55 -14.01
CA LEU A 368 13.62 5.72 -13.22
C LEU A 368 14.70 6.19 -12.23
N LYS A 369 15.53 5.27 -11.71
CA LYS A 369 16.70 5.60 -10.89
C LYS A 369 17.80 6.27 -11.70
N THR A 370 18.11 5.78 -12.90
CA THR A 370 19.04 6.47 -13.82
C THR A 370 18.54 7.88 -14.17
N SER A 371 17.23 8.08 -14.17
CA SER A 371 16.58 9.38 -14.38
C SER A 371 16.50 10.25 -13.13
N ASN A 372 17.14 9.87 -12.01
CA ASN A 372 17.10 10.57 -10.72
C ASN A 372 15.68 10.82 -10.17
N LEU A 373 14.77 9.86 -10.35
CA LEU A 373 13.44 9.87 -9.70
C LEU A 373 13.38 8.88 -8.52
N LEU A 374 14.20 7.84 -8.56
CA LEU A 374 14.28 6.79 -7.55
C LEU A 374 15.73 6.53 -7.13
N HIS A 375 15.88 5.92 -5.96
CA HIS A 375 17.12 5.30 -5.51
C HIS A 375 16.81 3.95 -4.87
N HIS A 376 17.79 3.05 -4.89
CA HIS A 376 17.67 1.73 -4.30
C HIS A 376 18.48 1.67 -3.01
N ILE A 377 17.80 1.53 -1.86
CA ILE A 377 18.43 1.40 -0.54
C ILE A 377 18.20 0.00 0.01
N ARG A 378 19.29 -0.77 0.14
CA ARG A 378 19.29 -2.17 0.60
C ARG A 378 18.39 -3.04 -0.27
N TRP A 379 17.12 -3.18 0.11
CA TRP A 379 16.12 -4.07 -0.48
C TRP A 379 14.85 -3.34 -0.93
N ARG A 380 14.86 -2.00 -0.97
CA ARG A 380 13.68 -1.17 -1.29
C ARG A 380 14.04 -0.01 -2.21
N TRP A 381 13.05 0.36 -3.00
CA TRP A 381 13.02 1.58 -3.80
C TRP A 381 12.51 2.72 -2.95
N SER A 382 13.06 3.92 -3.12
CA SER A 382 12.61 5.13 -2.46
C SER A 382 12.70 6.30 -3.43
N ILE A 383 11.93 7.36 -3.16
CA ILE A 383 11.90 8.54 -4.02
C ILE A 383 13.17 9.36 -3.78
N ALA A 384 13.89 9.64 -4.87
CA ALA A 384 15.10 10.46 -4.88
C ALA A 384 14.91 11.61 -5.88
N ASP A 385 13.95 12.49 -5.60
CA ASP A 385 13.57 13.60 -6.49
C ASP A 385 14.58 14.75 -6.45
N TYR A 386 15.86 14.47 -6.75
CA TYR A 386 16.96 15.44 -6.64
C TYR A 386 16.79 16.65 -7.56
N GLN A 387 15.99 16.53 -8.62
CA GLN A 387 15.71 17.59 -9.59
C GLN A 387 14.34 18.26 -9.36
N HIS A 388 13.69 18.02 -8.22
CA HIS A 388 12.34 18.53 -7.89
C HIS A 388 11.27 18.22 -8.95
N THR A 389 11.48 17.20 -9.78
CA THR A 389 10.59 16.83 -10.89
C THR A 389 9.24 16.33 -10.37
N LEU A 390 9.23 15.46 -9.36
CA LEU A 390 8.01 14.96 -8.75
C LEU A 390 7.32 16.02 -7.89
N GLU A 391 8.09 16.88 -7.22
CA GLU A 391 7.55 18.03 -6.49
C GLU A 391 6.81 18.99 -7.42
N HIS A 392 7.42 19.39 -8.53
CA HIS A 392 6.79 20.21 -9.56
C HIS A 392 5.56 19.53 -10.16
N ALA A 393 5.64 18.22 -10.46
CA ALA A 393 4.52 17.45 -10.95
C ALA A 393 3.33 17.43 -9.96
N ARG A 394 3.58 17.20 -8.66
CA ARG A 394 2.55 17.22 -7.62
C ARG A 394 1.94 18.61 -7.45
N LYS A 395 2.75 19.66 -7.48
CA LYS A 395 2.27 21.05 -7.43
C LYS A 395 1.35 21.35 -8.61
N ARG A 396 1.76 20.98 -9.82
CA ARG A 396 0.96 21.12 -11.04
C ARG A 396 -0.38 20.37 -10.95
N LEU A 397 -0.38 19.14 -10.43
CA LEU A 397 -1.61 18.38 -10.21
C LEU A 397 -2.56 19.09 -9.22
N LYS A 398 -2.03 19.68 -8.14
CA LYS A 398 -2.82 20.46 -7.18
C LYS A 398 -3.40 21.72 -7.83
N GLU A 399 -2.63 22.43 -8.64
CA GLU A 399 -3.08 23.61 -9.38
C GLU A 399 -4.20 23.26 -10.37
N LEU A 400 -4.03 22.20 -11.17
CA LEU A 400 -5.06 21.71 -12.09
C LEU A 400 -6.32 21.22 -11.35
N ALA A 401 -6.16 20.59 -10.19
CA ALA A 401 -7.31 20.18 -9.36
C ALA A 401 -8.06 21.40 -8.82
N ALA A 402 -7.36 22.44 -8.37
CA ALA A 402 -7.97 23.70 -7.94
C ALA A 402 -8.68 24.41 -9.11
N GLU A 403 -8.07 24.43 -10.30
CA GLU A 403 -8.66 24.94 -11.53
C GLU A 403 -9.99 24.24 -11.85
N ARG A 404 -9.97 22.92 -11.96
CA ARG A 404 -11.16 22.09 -12.21
C ARG A 404 -12.21 22.28 -11.12
N GLY A 405 -11.78 22.42 -9.86
CA GLY A 405 -12.64 22.68 -8.71
C GLY A 405 -13.37 24.02 -8.82
N ARG A 406 -12.68 25.10 -9.20
CA ARG A 406 -13.29 26.42 -9.44
C ARG A 406 -14.30 26.38 -10.58
N VAL A 407 -13.94 25.76 -11.70
CA VAL A 407 -14.86 25.62 -12.85
C VAL A 407 -16.11 24.81 -12.46
N ALA A 408 -15.94 23.70 -11.74
CA ALA A 408 -17.06 22.87 -11.27
C ALA A 408 -17.94 23.59 -10.25
N SER A 409 -17.34 24.33 -9.31
CA SER A 409 -18.04 25.16 -8.32
C SER A 409 -18.91 26.21 -9.02
N LEU A 410 -18.33 26.93 -9.98
CA LEU A 410 -19.05 27.94 -10.72
C LEU A 410 -20.19 27.35 -11.55
N ARG A 411 -19.93 26.23 -12.24
CA ARG A 411 -20.98 25.48 -12.97
C ARG A 411 -22.11 25.06 -12.04
N LYS A 412 -21.79 24.60 -10.81
CA LYS A 412 -22.80 24.23 -9.81
C LYS A 412 -23.65 25.44 -9.41
N THR A 413 -23.04 26.62 -9.21
CA THR A 413 -23.77 27.86 -8.95
C THR A 413 -24.71 28.23 -10.11
N LEU A 414 -24.22 28.14 -11.35
CA LEU A 414 -25.04 28.37 -12.54
C LEU A 414 -26.23 27.41 -12.64
N VAL A 415 -25.99 26.10 -12.45
CA VAL A 415 -27.06 25.10 -12.48
C VAL A 415 -28.10 25.37 -11.41
N ALA A 416 -27.68 25.73 -10.19
CA ALA A 416 -28.59 26.10 -9.12
C ALA A 416 -29.40 27.37 -9.45
N LEU A 417 -28.77 28.37 -10.07
CA LEU A 417 -29.44 29.58 -10.53
C LEU A 417 -30.52 29.26 -11.57
N LEU A 418 -30.19 28.45 -12.58
CA LEU A 418 -31.10 28.07 -13.66
C LEU A 418 -32.28 27.23 -13.13
N ALA A 419 -32.04 26.34 -12.18
CA ALA A 419 -33.09 25.50 -11.58
C ALA A 419 -34.18 26.30 -10.82
N GLU A 420 -33.92 27.56 -10.49
CA GLU A 420 -34.88 28.43 -9.81
C GLU A 420 -35.76 29.25 -10.78
N LEU A 421 -35.52 29.13 -12.09
CA LEU A 421 -36.26 29.81 -13.15
C LEU A 421 -37.48 28.99 -13.60
N PRO A 422 -38.53 29.65 -14.14
CA PRO A 422 -39.70 28.95 -14.69
C PRO A 422 -39.31 27.94 -15.79
N GLU A 423 -40.10 26.87 -15.91
CA GLU A 423 -39.90 25.85 -16.95
C GLU A 423 -39.94 26.47 -18.36
N GLY A 424 -38.98 26.09 -19.22
CA GLY A 424 -38.91 26.56 -20.62
C GLY A 424 -37.66 27.36 -21.02
N HIS A 425 -36.70 27.59 -20.12
CA HIS A 425 -35.42 28.22 -20.49
C HIS A 425 -34.54 27.27 -21.34
N CYS A 426 -33.90 27.79 -22.39
CA CYS A 426 -33.09 27.00 -23.34
C CYS A 426 -31.56 27.07 -23.08
N VAL A 427 -31.15 27.46 -21.86
CA VAL A 427 -29.72 27.59 -21.51
C VAL A 427 -29.11 26.24 -21.15
N ASP A 428 -28.14 25.79 -21.95
CA ASP A 428 -27.25 24.68 -21.61
C ASP A 428 -26.10 25.21 -20.72
N PRO A 429 -25.97 24.74 -19.46
CA PRO A 429 -24.94 25.21 -18.54
C PRO A 429 -23.51 24.98 -19.03
N ASP A 430 -23.23 23.85 -19.69
CA ASP A 430 -21.90 23.50 -20.16
C ASP A 430 -21.51 24.33 -21.39
N ARG A 431 -22.47 24.55 -22.30
CA ARG A 431 -22.28 25.45 -23.43
C ARG A 431 -22.09 26.89 -22.95
N TRP A 432 -22.91 27.37 -22.03
CA TRP A 432 -22.81 28.73 -21.49
C TRP A 432 -21.45 28.97 -20.82
N MET A 433 -20.98 28.01 -20.02
CA MET A 433 -19.68 28.09 -19.33
C MET A 433 -18.50 28.25 -20.30
N ARG A 434 -18.57 27.65 -21.49
CA ARG A 434 -17.53 27.69 -22.52
C ARG A 434 -17.70 28.83 -23.54
N THR A 435 -18.84 29.53 -23.50
CA THR A 435 -19.13 30.62 -24.43
C THR A 435 -18.54 31.92 -23.91
N ARG A 436 -17.94 32.72 -24.79
CA ARG A 436 -17.55 34.10 -24.48
C ARG A 436 -18.76 34.99 -24.61
N HIS A 437 -19.14 35.64 -23.51
CA HIS A 437 -20.32 36.50 -23.43
C HIS A 437 -19.95 37.98 -23.62
N PRO A 438 -20.87 38.83 -24.11
CA PRO A 438 -20.64 40.26 -24.21
C PRO A 438 -20.18 40.88 -22.89
N GLY A 439 -19.13 41.70 -22.95
CA GLY A 439 -18.53 42.34 -21.78
C GLY A 439 -17.52 41.48 -21.01
N LEU A 440 -17.24 40.25 -21.46
CA LEU A 440 -16.16 39.41 -20.92
C LEU A 440 -15.08 39.16 -21.98
N ASP A 441 -13.81 39.30 -21.61
CA ASP A 441 -12.67 38.99 -22.49
C ASP A 441 -12.49 37.48 -22.71
N ARG A 442 -13.02 36.66 -21.80
CA ARG A 442 -12.90 35.20 -21.75
C ARG A 442 -14.21 34.55 -21.34
N SER A 443 -14.34 33.26 -21.60
CA SER A 443 -15.52 32.50 -21.16
C SER A 443 -15.52 32.35 -19.63
N PRO A 444 -16.69 32.17 -19.00
CA PRO A 444 -16.79 31.94 -17.56
C PRO A 444 -15.92 30.78 -17.05
N ALA A 445 -15.79 29.70 -17.82
CA ALA A 445 -14.90 28.58 -17.50
C ALA A 445 -13.42 28.99 -17.54
N GLU A 446 -12.97 29.72 -18.57
CA GLU A 446 -11.60 30.23 -18.66
C GLU A 446 -11.30 31.21 -17.50
N MET A 447 -12.25 32.09 -17.15
CA MET A 447 -12.10 33.03 -16.03
C MET A 447 -11.97 32.30 -14.68
N ALA A 448 -12.83 31.30 -14.44
CA ALA A 448 -12.74 30.49 -13.23
C ALA A 448 -11.46 29.65 -13.18
N ALA A 449 -10.94 29.22 -14.32
CA ALA A 449 -9.70 28.48 -14.40
C ALA A 449 -8.47 29.31 -14.00
N LEU A 450 -8.37 30.55 -14.48
CA LEU A 450 -7.19 31.42 -14.28
C LEU A 450 -6.85 31.73 -12.82
N GLY A 451 -7.82 31.71 -11.93
CA GLY A 451 -7.57 31.95 -10.51
C GLY A 451 -8.80 32.38 -9.73
N ASP A 452 -8.59 32.64 -8.44
CA ASP A 452 -9.67 32.87 -7.49
C ASP A 452 -10.44 34.16 -7.78
N TRP A 453 -9.77 35.19 -8.32
CA TRP A 453 -10.43 36.45 -8.68
C TRP A 453 -11.48 36.25 -9.77
N GLY A 454 -11.12 35.58 -10.89
CA GLY A 454 -12.05 35.35 -12.00
C GLY A 454 -13.24 34.47 -11.60
N HIS A 455 -13.00 33.44 -10.79
CA HIS A 455 -14.06 32.64 -10.17
C HIS A 455 -14.97 33.49 -9.26
N THR A 456 -14.38 34.31 -8.38
CA THR A 456 -15.12 35.12 -7.40
C THR A 456 -15.97 36.17 -8.08
N GLU A 457 -15.43 36.88 -9.07
CA GLU A 457 -16.19 37.90 -9.80
C GLU A 457 -17.37 37.29 -10.56
N MET A 458 -17.17 36.15 -11.22
CA MET A 458 -18.27 35.46 -11.90
C MET A 458 -19.31 34.92 -10.92
N TRP A 459 -18.88 34.33 -9.80
CA TRP A 459 -19.78 33.88 -8.74
C TRP A 459 -20.59 35.05 -8.14
N ARG A 460 -19.97 36.20 -7.91
CA ARG A 460 -20.65 37.43 -7.44
C ARG A 460 -21.66 37.91 -8.46
N HIS A 461 -21.32 37.89 -9.74
CA HIS A 461 -22.22 38.29 -10.81
C HIS A 461 -23.45 37.38 -10.88
N LEU A 462 -23.28 36.05 -10.91
CA LEU A 462 -24.40 35.09 -10.84
C LEU A 462 -25.24 35.28 -9.57
N THR A 463 -24.61 35.60 -8.44
CA THR A 463 -25.31 35.88 -7.18
C THR A 463 -26.15 37.16 -7.27
N ARG A 464 -25.67 38.21 -7.96
CA ARG A 464 -26.45 39.43 -8.19
C ARG A 464 -27.64 39.16 -9.11
N LEU A 465 -27.45 38.41 -10.19
CA LEU A 465 -28.56 37.96 -11.05
C LEU A 465 -29.61 37.18 -10.26
N ARG A 466 -29.19 36.27 -9.37
CA ARG A 466 -30.11 35.56 -8.48
C ARG A 466 -30.92 36.51 -7.59
N ARG A 467 -30.24 37.47 -6.96
CA ARG A 467 -30.84 38.46 -6.05
C ARG A 467 -31.73 39.48 -6.76
N MET A 468 -31.58 39.67 -8.07
CA MET A 468 -32.48 40.56 -8.83
C MET A 468 -33.94 40.14 -8.76
N ARG A 469 -34.25 38.91 -8.31
CA ARG A 469 -35.61 38.45 -8.05
C ARG A 469 -36.23 39.07 -6.81
N ASP A 470 -35.40 39.48 -5.85
CA ASP A 470 -35.83 40.09 -4.60
C ASP A 470 -36.25 41.56 -4.84
N PRO A 471 -37.39 42.00 -4.29
CA PRO A 471 -37.82 43.39 -4.39
C PRO A 471 -36.77 44.36 -3.85
N GLY A 472 -36.51 45.46 -4.56
CA GLY A 472 -35.55 46.49 -4.15
C GLY A 472 -34.07 46.11 -4.32
N ALA A 473 -33.75 44.96 -4.92
CA ALA A 473 -32.39 44.60 -5.28
C ALA A 473 -31.80 45.53 -6.37
N SER A 474 -30.47 45.64 -6.39
CA SER A 474 -29.75 46.38 -7.43
C SER A 474 -29.93 45.73 -8.81
N VAL A 475 -30.13 46.54 -9.84
CA VAL A 475 -30.20 46.09 -11.24
C VAL A 475 -28.82 45.65 -11.73
N GLU A 476 -28.68 44.40 -12.18
CA GLU A 476 -27.52 43.96 -12.97
C GLU A 476 -27.86 44.14 -14.46
N GLU A 477 -27.02 44.93 -15.15
CA GLU A 477 -27.32 45.36 -16.52
C GLU A 477 -26.89 44.30 -17.55
N ASN A 478 -25.75 43.67 -17.30
CA ASN A 478 -25.23 42.62 -18.17
C ASN A 478 -25.78 41.27 -17.71
N LEU A 479 -26.71 40.68 -18.46
CA LEU A 479 -27.31 39.39 -18.11
C LEU A 479 -26.48 38.19 -18.57
N LEU A 480 -25.40 38.42 -19.33
CA LEU A 480 -24.57 37.38 -19.93
C LEU A 480 -25.38 36.32 -20.69
N GLY A 481 -26.47 36.74 -21.35
CA GLY A 481 -27.38 35.85 -22.08
C GLY A 481 -28.19 34.88 -21.21
N LEU A 482 -28.27 35.12 -19.90
CA LEU A 482 -29.15 34.40 -18.98
C LEU A 482 -30.54 35.05 -18.96
N PRO A 483 -31.64 34.27 -18.83
CA PRO A 483 -32.99 34.77 -19.01
C PRO A 483 -33.52 35.48 -17.75
N PHE A 484 -33.01 36.67 -17.49
CA PHE A 484 -33.36 37.56 -16.36
C PHE A 484 -33.89 38.92 -16.86
N GLU A 485 -34.30 39.01 -18.14
CA GLU A 485 -34.79 40.25 -18.73
C GLU A 485 -36.03 40.78 -17.99
N GLN A 486 -36.94 39.89 -17.61
CA GLN A 486 -38.16 40.27 -16.89
C GLN A 486 -37.83 40.88 -15.53
N GLU A 487 -36.99 40.23 -14.73
CA GLU A 487 -36.52 40.74 -13.45
C GLU A 487 -35.80 42.07 -13.62
N ARG A 488 -34.98 42.22 -14.66
CA ARG A 488 -34.28 43.48 -14.94
C ARG A 488 -35.26 44.63 -15.19
N GLU A 489 -36.24 44.43 -16.06
CA GLU A 489 -37.23 45.47 -16.34
C GLU A 489 -38.10 45.77 -15.12
N LEU A 490 -38.47 44.76 -14.31
CA LEU A 490 -39.17 44.96 -13.04
C LEU A 490 -38.37 45.82 -12.04
N ARG A 491 -37.08 45.52 -11.84
CA ARG A 491 -36.23 46.29 -10.93
C ARG A 491 -35.95 47.71 -11.44
N ARG A 492 -35.86 47.90 -12.76
CA ARG A 492 -35.77 49.24 -13.39
C ARG A 492 -37.04 50.05 -13.14
N GLU A 493 -38.20 49.43 -13.30
CA GLU A 493 -39.49 50.07 -13.05
C GLU A 493 -39.67 50.42 -11.57
N GLU A 494 -39.32 49.52 -10.64
CA GLU A 494 -39.30 49.81 -9.21
C GLU A 494 -38.42 51.03 -8.89
N ARG A 495 -37.21 51.08 -9.47
CA ARG A 495 -36.30 52.22 -9.30
C ARG A 495 -36.89 53.51 -9.88
N ARG A 496 -37.51 53.44 -11.06
CA ARG A 496 -38.18 54.59 -11.69
C ARG A 496 -39.30 55.13 -10.81
N LEU A 497 -40.17 54.26 -10.32
CA LEU A 497 -41.28 54.64 -9.43
C LEU A 497 -40.76 55.20 -8.10
N ALA A 498 -39.71 54.63 -7.52
CA ALA A 498 -39.09 55.13 -6.31
C ALA A 498 -38.45 56.53 -6.52
N ASP A 499 -37.78 56.73 -7.66
CA ASP A 499 -37.21 58.02 -8.05
C ASP A 499 -38.30 59.08 -8.30
N GLU A 500 -39.42 58.70 -8.93
CA GLU A 500 -40.61 59.55 -9.13
C GLU A 500 -41.29 59.90 -7.82
N GLU A 501 -41.47 58.94 -6.91
CA GLU A 501 -42.02 59.19 -5.59
C GLU A 501 -41.12 60.12 -4.79
N LYS A 502 -39.80 59.91 -4.86
CA LYS A 502 -38.80 60.78 -4.23
C LYS A 502 -38.86 62.19 -4.81
N ALA A 503 -38.99 62.34 -6.13
CA ALA A 503 -39.14 63.63 -6.79
C ALA A 503 -40.45 64.33 -6.36
N ARG A 504 -41.58 63.62 -6.33
CA ARG A 504 -42.86 64.15 -5.86
C ARG A 504 -42.80 64.59 -4.41
N LYS A 505 -42.18 63.80 -3.53
CA LYS A 505 -41.95 64.16 -2.12
C LYS A 505 -41.07 65.40 -1.99
N ALA A 506 -40.02 65.51 -2.80
CA ALA A 506 -39.16 66.69 -2.83
C ALA A 506 -39.90 67.94 -3.31
N GLU A 507 -40.72 67.83 -4.36
CA GLU A 507 -41.54 68.94 -4.87
C GLU A 507 -42.59 69.39 -3.85
N ALA A 508 -43.29 68.45 -3.20
CA ALA A 508 -44.26 68.75 -2.15
C ALA A 508 -43.59 69.47 -0.96
N ALA A 509 -42.41 69.00 -0.54
CA ALA A 509 -41.63 69.65 0.51
C ALA A 509 -41.17 71.05 0.09
N ALA A 510 -40.76 71.24 -1.17
CA ALA A 510 -40.38 72.55 -1.70
C ALA A 510 -41.56 73.54 -1.73
N ARG A 511 -42.75 73.10 -2.15
CA ARG A 511 -43.98 73.90 -2.14
C ARG A 511 -44.39 74.28 -0.71
N GLN A 512 -44.35 73.34 0.23
CA GLN A 512 -44.63 73.63 1.65
C GLN A 512 -43.65 74.66 2.22
N ALA A 513 -42.35 74.51 1.96
CA ALA A 513 -41.34 75.46 2.40
C ALA A 513 -41.51 76.85 1.75
N GLY A 514 -41.92 76.90 0.48
CA GLY A 514 -42.25 78.14 -0.23
C GLY A 514 -43.45 78.86 0.39
N ALA A 515 -44.54 78.12 0.67
CA ALA A 515 -45.73 78.67 1.32
C ALA A 515 -45.44 79.21 2.73
N GLN A 516 -44.63 78.51 3.53
CA GLN A 516 -44.19 78.99 4.84
C GLN A 516 -43.40 80.30 4.74
N ARG A 517 -42.46 80.40 3.80
CA ARG A 517 -41.73 81.65 3.54
C ARG A 517 -42.66 82.78 3.12
N LEU A 518 -43.64 82.49 2.27
CA LEU A 518 -44.61 83.48 1.85
C LEU A 518 -45.49 83.96 3.02
N GLN A 519 -45.92 83.04 3.89
CA GLN A 519 -46.65 83.37 5.11
C GLN A 519 -45.80 84.25 6.03
N GLU A 520 -44.56 83.85 6.31
CA GLU A 520 -43.64 84.61 7.17
C GLU A 520 -43.38 86.01 6.60
N LEU A 521 -43.19 86.12 5.28
CA LEU A 521 -43.03 87.40 4.60
C LEU A 521 -44.29 88.25 4.74
N SER A 522 -45.47 87.64 4.61
CA SER A 522 -46.75 88.33 4.69
C SER A 522 -47.02 88.85 6.10
N GLU A 523 -46.80 88.02 7.12
CA GLU A 523 -46.90 88.40 8.53
C GLU A 523 -45.93 89.54 8.85
N ARG A 524 -44.68 89.43 8.38
CA ARG A 524 -43.68 90.48 8.57
C ARG A 524 -44.06 91.76 7.84
N ALA A 525 -44.64 91.68 6.65
CA ALA A 525 -45.11 92.85 5.92
C ALA A 525 -46.23 93.57 6.69
N VAL A 526 -47.20 92.84 7.24
CA VAL A 526 -48.28 93.40 8.07
C VAL A 526 -47.72 94.10 9.31
N VAL A 527 -46.75 93.48 9.99
CA VAL A 527 -46.11 94.07 11.18
C VAL A 527 -45.36 95.36 10.84
N LEU A 528 -44.64 95.41 9.72
CA LEU A 528 -43.77 96.55 9.38
C LEU A 528 -44.50 97.71 8.69
N LEU A 529 -45.52 97.43 7.87
CA LEU A 529 -46.20 98.43 7.05
C LEU A 529 -47.63 98.74 7.50
N GLY A 530 -48.28 97.86 8.27
CA GLY A 530 -49.73 97.91 8.50
C GLY A 530 -50.51 97.05 7.50
N LEU A 531 -51.77 96.73 7.82
CA LEU A 531 -52.54 95.73 7.07
C LEU A 531 -52.85 96.14 5.62
N GLU A 532 -53.22 97.39 5.38
CA GLU A 532 -53.58 97.87 4.03
C GLU A 532 -52.35 98.01 3.13
N GLU A 533 -51.28 98.63 3.64
CA GLU A 533 -50.03 98.83 2.94
C GLU A 533 -49.31 97.51 2.66
N ALA A 534 -49.31 96.56 3.61
CA ALA A 534 -48.76 95.23 3.40
C ALA A 534 -49.47 94.48 2.29
N ARG A 535 -50.81 94.54 2.23
CA ARG A 535 -51.59 93.92 1.15
C ARG A 535 -51.25 94.51 -0.21
N ARG A 536 -51.13 95.84 -0.31
CA ARG A 536 -50.72 96.50 -1.56
C ARG A 536 -49.31 96.08 -1.97
N TRP A 537 -48.37 96.12 -1.03
CA TRP A 537 -46.96 95.80 -1.29
C TRP A 537 -46.78 94.34 -1.72
N LEU A 538 -47.38 93.37 -1.02
CA LEU A 538 -47.26 91.94 -1.37
C LEU A 538 -47.78 91.61 -2.78
N ASN A 539 -48.77 92.36 -3.26
CA ASN A 539 -49.34 92.20 -4.61
C ASN A 539 -48.65 93.07 -5.67
N THR A 540 -47.69 93.91 -5.28
CA THR A 540 -46.96 94.76 -6.22
C THR A 540 -45.79 94.00 -6.81
N PRO A 541 -45.64 93.97 -8.15
CA PRO A 541 -44.45 93.48 -8.83
C PRO A 541 -43.16 94.07 -8.25
N LEU A 542 -42.24 93.21 -7.81
CA LEU A 542 -40.94 93.62 -7.29
C LEU A 542 -39.86 93.37 -8.34
N ARG A 543 -39.13 94.40 -8.77
CA ARG A 543 -37.97 94.26 -9.68
C ARG A 543 -36.92 93.28 -9.17
N LEU A 544 -36.71 93.25 -7.85
CA LEU A 544 -35.80 92.31 -7.21
C LEU A 544 -36.27 90.85 -7.29
N LEU A 545 -37.53 90.61 -7.68
CA LEU A 545 -38.14 89.31 -7.92
C LEU A 545 -38.55 89.13 -9.39
N ASP A 546 -37.83 89.76 -10.32
CA ASP A 546 -38.08 89.64 -11.76
C ASP A 546 -39.51 90.08 -12.14
N ASP A 547 -39.97 91.16 -11.50
CA ASP A 547 -41.32 91.72 -11.61
C ASP A 547 -42.46 90.77 -11.21
N ALA A 548 -42.15 89.70 -10.46
CA ALA A 548 -43.17 88.89 -9.79
C ALA A 548 -43.69 89.60 -8.54
N ALA A 549 -45.00 89.51 -8.31
CA ALA A 549 -45.59 89.85 -7.03
C ALA A 549 -45.21 88.77 -5.99
N ALA A 550 -44.78 89.20 -4.80
CA ALA A 550 -44.37 88.28 -3.75
C ALA A 550 -45.52 87.31 -3.36
N ALA A 551 -46.76 87.82 -3.32
CA ALA A 551 -47.97 87.06 -3.05
C ALA A 551 -48.25 85.90 -4.02
N SER A 552 -47.67 85.93 -5.22
CA SER A 552 -47.89 84.92 -6.26
C SER A 552 -46.81 83.83 -6.31
N LEU A 553 -45.79 83.90 -5.43
CA LEU A 553 -44.69 82.95 -5.38
C LEU A 553 -44.98 81.79 -4.43
N GLU A 554 -45.90 80.91 -4.82
CA GLU A 554 -46.28 79.73 -4.01
C GLU A 554 -45.09 78.80 -3.70
N MET A 555 -44.09 78.76 -4.58
CA MET A 555 -42.83 78.02 -4.37
C MET A 555 -41.65 78.96 -4.15
N MET A 556 -41.83 80.00 -3.32
CA MET A 556 -40.79 80.97 -3.01
C MET A 556 -39.50 80.30 -2.54
N THR A 557 -38.41 80.53 -3.26
CA THR A 557 -37.09 80.00 -2.87
C THR A 557 -36.53 80.78 -1.67
N ALA A 558 -35.52 80.22 -0.99
CA ALA A 558 -34.85 80.92 0.11
C ALA A 558 -34.19 82.24 -0.35
N GLU A 559 -33.66 82.26 -1.56
CA GLU A 559 -33.09 83.47 -2.18
C GLU A 559 -34.17 84.50 -2.47
N GLN A 560 -35.28 84.11 -3.10
CA GLN A 560 -36.42 85.00 -3.35
C GLN A 560 -36.98 85.57 -2.04
N PHE A 561 -37.13 84.76 -0.99
CA PHE A 561 -37.56 85.24 0.32
C PHE A 561 -36.61 86.29 0.91
N THR A 562 -35.31 86.09 0.76
CA THR A 562 -34.29 87.04 1.23
C THR A 562 -34.39 88.37 0.47
N ARG A 563 -34.48 88.31 -0.87
CA ARG A 563 -34.68 89.49 -1.73
C ARG A 563 -35.98 90.23 -1.38
N ALA A 564 -37.07 89.49 -1.15
CA ALA A 564 -38.37 90.04 -0.79
C ALA A 564 -38.35 90.75 0.58
N ASN A 565 -37.72 90.15 1.59
CA ASN A 565 -37.54 90.79 2.90
C ASN A 565 -36.72 92.08 2.81
N HIS A 566 -35.68 92.10 1.98
CA HIS A 566 -34.90 93.30 1.74
C HIS A 566 -35.76 94.40 1.10
N ALA A 567 -36.54 94.07 0.07
CA ALA A 567 -37.47 94.99 -0.56
C ALA A 567 -38.53 95.53 0.42
N LEU A 568 -39.03 94.67 1.33
CA LEU A 568 -39.98 95.06 2.36
C LEU A 568 -39.40 96.13 3.30
N ARG A 569 -38.16 95.96 3.73
CA ARG A 569 -37.48 96.95 4.59
C ARG A 569 -37.25 98.28 3.88
N LEU A 570 -36.92 98.25 2.59
CA LEU A 570 -36.81 99.47 1.80
C LEU A 570 -38.14 100.22 1.72
N GLU A 571 -39.26 99.51 1.52
CA GLU A 571 -40.58 100.14 1.50
C GLU A 571 -40.97 100.68 2.87
N GLN A 572 -40.67 99.96 3.96
CA GLN A 572 -40.89 100.46 5.32
C GLN A 572 -40.13 101.77 5.55
N ALA A 573 -38.85 101.82 5.19
CA ALA A 573 -38.05 103.04 5.33
C ALA A 573 -38.62 104.18 4.47
N ARG A 574 -39.13 103.88 3.27
CA ARG A 574 -39.80 104.86 2.40
C ARG A 574 -41.05 105.45 3.07
N LEU A 575 -41.92 104.61 3.62
CA LEU A 575 -43.16 105.02 4.29
C LEU A 575 -42.88 105.81 5.58
N ILE A 576 -41.92 105.38 6.40
CA ILE A 576 -41.50 106.12 7.60
C ILE A 576 -41.00 107.52 7.21
N ALA A 577 -40.12 107.61 6.21
CA ALA A 577 -39.61 108.90 5.73
C ALA A 577 -40.72 109.79 5.13
N GLU A 578 -41.72 109.20 4.48
CA GLU A 578 -42.90 109.91 4.00
C GLU A 578 -43.76 110.44 5.16
N GLY A 579 -44.02 109.62 6.18
CA GLY A 579 -44.72 110.02 7.40
C GLY A 579 -43.98 111.12 8.17
N GLU A 580 -42.66 111.01 8.35
CA GLU A 580 -41.86 112.06 8.98
C GLU A 580 -41.89 113.38 8.20
N ARG A 581 -41.80 113.32 6.87
CA ARG A 581 -41.92 114.51 6.01
C ARG A 581 -43.30 115.18 6.18
N GLN A 582 -44.36 114.39 6.23
CA GLN A 582 -45.72 114.91 6.46
C GLN A 582 -45.87 115.52 7.88
N ALA A 583 -45.33 114.85 8.91
CA ALA A 583 -45.35 115.36 10.28
C ALA A 583 -44.55 116.67 10.43
N ARG A 584 -43.36 116.77 9.80
CA ARG A 584 -42.57 118.01 9.75
C ARG A 584 -43.33 119.11 9.01
N ALA A 585 -43.92 118.80 7.86
CA ALA A 585 -44.77 119.73 7.12
C ALA A 585 -45.92 120.25 8.00
N GLU A 586 -46.58 119.38 8.77
CA GLU A 586 -47.66 119.78 9.68
C GLU A 586 -47.14 120.63 10.85
N GLN A 587 -45.95 120.33 11.38
CA GLN A 587 -45.31 121.18 12.40
C GLN A 587 -45.00 122.58 11.85
N HIS A 588 -44.51 122.69 10.61
CA HIS A 588 -44.31 123.97 9.95
C HIS A 588 -45.65 124.70 9.77
N ARG A 589 -46.69 124.00 9.33
CA ARG A 589 -48.04 124.58 9.21
C ARG A 589 -48.56 125.06 10.55
N GLU A 590 -48.34 124.32 11.63
CA GLU A 590 -48.75 124.71 12.98
C GLU A 590 -48.01 125.96 13.47
N ARG A 591 -46.69 126.05 13.20
CA ARG A 591 -45.92 127.28 13.42
C ARG A 591 -46.49 128.44 12.61
N LEU A 592 -46.88 128.20 11.37
CA LEU A 592 -47.59 129.18 10.54
C LEU A 592 -48.92 129.61 11.15
N ARG A 593 -49.74 128.66 11.64
CA ARG A 593 -51.01 128.95 12.31
C ARG A 593 -50.82 129.87 13.49
N ARG A 594 -49.86 129.56 14.36
CA ARG A 594 -49.57 130.35 15.57
C ARG A 594 -49.14 131.77 15.24
N GLU A 595 -48.25 131.94 14.26
CA GLU A 595 -47.77 133.26 13.86
C GLU A 595 -48.85 134.08 13.15
N ALA A 596 -49.63 133.44 12.26
CA ALA A 596 -50.78 134.09 11.63
C ALA A 596 -51.81 134.53 12.68
N GLN A 597 -52.08 133.70 13.70
CA GLN A 597 -52.97 134.05 14.82
C GLN A 597 -52.43 135.24 15.61
N ARG A 598 -51.12 135.27 15.89
CA ARG A 598 -50.45 136.37 16.61
C ARG A 598 -50.55 137.71 15.86
N VAL A 599 -50.41 137.70 14.55
CA VAL A 599 -50.37 138.91 13.71
C VAL A 599 -51.77 139.38 13.29
N LEU A 600 -52.64 138.46 12.86
CA LEU A 600 -53.92 138.77 12.22
C LEU A 600 -55.14 138.56 13.13
N GLY A 601 -54.95 137.99 14.32
CA GLY A 601 -56.03 137.71 15.28
C GLY A 601 -57.15 136.87 14.66
N ALA A 602 -58.39 137.35 14.75
CA ALA A 602 -59.58 136.65 14.24
C ALA A 602 -59.57 136.36 12.72
N LYS A 603 -58.69 137.01 11.93
CA LYS A 603 -58.60 136.81 10.47
C LYS A 603 -57.59 135.74 10.04
N ALA A 604 -56.88 135.10 10.97
CA ALA A 604 -55.78 134.19 10.68
C ALA A 604 -56.19 132.91 9.92
N ASP A 605 -57.27 132.22 10.34
CA ASP A 605 -57.71 130.97 9.70
C ASP A 605 -58.21 131.22 8.25
N LEU A 606 -58.89 132.35 8.03
CA LEU A 606 -59.30 132.78 6.69
C LEU A 606 -58.08 133.05 5.79
N TRP A 607 -57.06 133.73 6.32
CA TRP A 607 -55.81 133.98 5.58
C TRP A 607 -55.11 132.66 5.21
N MET A 608 -55.01 131.71 6.14
CA MET A 608 -54.35 130.43 5.87
C MET A 608 -55.04 129.56 4.83
N ARG A 609 -56.36 129.68 4.69
CA ARG A 609 -57.18 128.90 3.76
C ARG A 609 -57.52 129.65 2.47
N SER A 610 -57.18 130.94 2.38
CA SER A 610 -57.37 131.74 1.17
C SER A 610 -56.18 131.58 0.24
N THR A 611 -56.45 131.64 -1.06
CA THR A 611 -55.41 131.58 -2.08
C THR A 611 -54.59 132.86 -2.06
N ASN A 612 -53.26 132.74 -2.02
CA ASN A 612 -52.38 133.90 -2.04
C ASN A 612 -51.61 133.95 -3.38
N PRO A 613 -51.76 135.02 -4.18
CA PRO A 613 -51.03 135.16 -5.45
C PRO A 613 -49.51 135.07 -5.31
N GLN A 614 -48.96 135.56 -4.19
CA GLN A 614 -47.52 135.52 -3.90
C GLN A 614 -47.03 134.11 -3.55
N LEU A 615 -47.93 133.19 -3.20
CA LEU A 615 -47.67 131.76 -3.04
C LEU A 615 -48.14 130.96 -4.27
N ARG A 616 -48.12 131.56 -5.46
CA ARG A 616 -48.58 130.96 -6.73
C ARG A 616 -50.02 130.45 -6.64
N ASN A 617 -50.91 131.24 -6.03
CA ASN A 617 -52.31 130.92 -5.76
C ASN A 617 -52.54 129.69 -4.87
N ARG A 618 -51.51 129.12 -4.24
CA ARG A 618 -51.70 128.10 -3.20
C ARG A 618 -52.17 128.76 -1.92
N ARG A 619 -52.91 127.99 -1.12
CA ARG A 619 -53.27 128.40 0.24
C ARG A 619 -52.00 128.35 1.11
N PRO A 620 -51.75 129.33 2.00
CA PRO A 620 -50.58 129.29 2.89
C PRO A 620 -50.44 127.96 3.65
N ILE A 621 -51.56 127.37 4.09
CA ILE A 621 -51.57 126.06 4.76
C ILE A 621 -51.11 124.90 3.87
N GLU A 622 -51.34 124.97 2.56
CA GLU A 622 -50.93 123.94 1.60
C GLU A 622 -49.50 124.17 1.11
N ALA A 623 -49.09 125.43 0.97
CA ALA A 623 -47.77 125.82 0.50
C ALA A 623 -46.68 125.58 1.54
N CYS A 624 -47.00 125.77 2.82
CA CYS A 624 -46.07 125.56 3.94
C CYS A 624 -45.84 124.06 4.18
N VAL A 625 -44.73 123.53 3.67
CA VAL A 625 -44.38 122.10 3.78
C VAL A 625 -42.95 121.87 4.28
N ASP A 626 -42.13 122.93 4.32
CA ASP A 626 -40.75 122.91 4.80
C ASP A 626 -40.39 124.28 5.41
N GLU A 627 -39.19 124.40 5.96
CA GLU A 627 -38.74 125.63 6.62
C GLU A 627 -38.66 126.83 5.65
N SER A 628 -38.35 126.60 4.37
CA SER A 628 -38.23 127.66 3.36
C SER A 628 -39.61 128.25 3.04
N SER A 629 -40.58 127.38 2.75
CA SER A 629 -41.96 127.78 2.49
C SER A 629 -42.65 128.37 3.72
N LEU A 630 -42.28 127.94 4.94
CA LEU A 630 -42.70 128.59 6.19
C LEU A 630 -42.18 130.03 6.28
N ALA A 631 -40.90 130.25 5.98
CA ALA A 631 -40.30 131.59 6.00
C ALA A 631 -40.93 132.52 4.96
N GLU A 632 -41.24 132.01 3.76
CA GLU A 632 -42.02 132.74 2.75
C GLU A 632 -43.40 133.14 3.30
N CYS A 633 -44.11 132.21 3.94
CA CYS A 633 -45.42 132.50 4.54
C CYS A 633 -45.32 133.51 5.70
N PHE A 634 -44.24 133.48 6.50
CA PHE A 634 -43.99 134.49 7.55
C PHE A 634 -43.69 135.89 7.00
N ALA A 635 -42.97 136.00 5.88
CA ALA A 635 -42.67 137.29 5.27
C ALA A 635 -43.95 138.05 4.85
N LEU A 636 -44.98 137.30 4.45
CA LEU A 636 -46.29 137.82 4.07
C LEU A 636 -47.12 138.35 5.26
N LEU A 637 -46.71 138.05 6.50
CA LEU A 637 -47.39 138.48 7.73
C LEU A 637 -46.83 139.80 8.30
N LYS A 638 -45.65 140.27 7.90
CA LYS A 638 -45.10 141.54 8.43
C LYS A 638 -45.83 142.77 7.85
N PRO A 639 -46.26 143.76 8.66
CA PRO A 639 -46.87 144.98 8.15
C PRO A 639 -45.82 145.82 7.41
N GLN A 640 -46.04 146.07 6.11
CA GLN A 640 -45.22 146.99 5.34
C GLN A 640 -45.48 148.42 5.84
N GLY A 641 -44.51 149.02 6.53
CA GLY A 641 -44.58 150.39 7.03
C GLY A 641 -44.54 151.45 5.92
N ALA A 642 -45.54 152.32 5.96
CA ALA A 642 -45.57 153.74 5.57
C ALA A 642 -44.89 154.22 4.27
N ARG A 643 -45.70 154.54 3.25
CA ARG A 643 -45.48 155.67 2.32
C ARG A 643 -46.82 156.42 2.14
N GLY A 644 -46.80 157.73 2.39
CA GLY A 644 -48.01 158.54 2.58
C GLY A 644 -48.54 159.36 1.39
N ARG A 645 -49.69 160.00 1.67
CA ARG A 645 -50.27 161.27 1.17
C ARG A 645 -50.46 161.52 -0.33
N ARG A 646 -51.73 161.62 -0.75
CA ARG A 646 -52.46 162.86 -1.15
C ARG A 646 -53.96 162.55 -1.33
N GLY A 647 -54.83 163.46 -0.89
CA GLY A 647 -56.30 163.35 -0.86
C GLY A 647 -56.82 163.60 0.54
#